data_AF-A0AAW1R5E9-F1
#
_entry.id   AF-A0AAW1R5E9-F1
#
_cell.length_a   1.000
_cell.length_b   1.000
_cell.length_c   1.000
_cell.angle_alpha   90.00
_cell.angle_beta   90.00
_cell.angle_gamma   90.00
#
_symmetry.space_group_name_H-M   'P 1'
#
loop_
_entity.id
_entity.type
_entity.pdbx_description
1 polymer ?
#
loop_
_entity_poly.entity_id
_entity_poly.type
_entity_poly.pdbx_seq_one_letter_code
_entity_poly.pdbx_strand_id
1 'polypeptide(L)'
;MHSTASVLTVEPEWHSDGVDMYLHTTVRFLRDIGVSTQVLASTVRERPQVLEGALQAAVEYLWSIGMNAAEISSILSSLTSALDESMLPKLAYLHSIGVKSLPPLQQLDRLSVDGHLRLTVQFLTDDVGVRHGDIAALISGYPQVLSLPLETQLRPALQHLRDLGLTCLAVRRMLTEYPAILAVDVPRMVAHLQVQLGVGEKQVGKLVADFPACLLLGTQVNLRPQLEYLAGLTASQQPASLVLRLPQLLTWSVETHLVPQVTFLCGLGLTKGEVGDLVQAHPLLLNAALRPQLEYLIGLGVAPRQFAFVIQHFPQVLGYASDGKVRPLPHFLVSLGVKPELLGKLIKPYQPVLGHTGVTRTAAMLRNMRFGPGTSSVPMQAVEGMVLKGGVLNMGATTSHLQPAVRFLRSVAVPWKEIAAMASQCPQVLEARVRATLLPTIDFLFNAGLTPEDVGKLLRWHPRLLSLGTERLQQAADNLRALGIGTYHVGRVIRSAPHVCEAPVHKLAANLEYLQSLALSAEAVHSMVVRHPTLLTLQLAHLQRSVACMQAWGLTQDTIAAMLQRCPLLLTMPLHSPRYGLKLQFLREVLHHDVAAFLRMHPVFLIYSLPNRTGPRTAYLMRAGRRLEDLVETLSATDAKFCQEIAVCTLEQYHAFKEQWVRTEGARWGGK
;
A
#
# COMPACT_ATOMS: atom_id res chain seq x y z
N MET A 1 67.99 0.37 0.17
CA MET A 1 69.16 0.32 1.08
C MET A 1 68.73 -0.54 2.26
N HIS A 2 69.22 -1.74 2.57
CA HIS A 2 70.42 -2.53 2.23
C HIS A 2 70.01 -3.96 1.79
N SER A 3 70.57 -4.50 0.69
CA SER A 3 71.64 -5.52 0.64
C SER A 3 71.25 -6.84 1.32
N THR A 4 71.06 -7.96 0.62
CA THR A 4 72.14 -8.68 -0.08
C THR A 4 71.74 -9.22 -1.45
N ALA A 5 72.59 -8.93 -2.44
CA ALA A 5 72.68 -9.68 -3.68
C ALA A 5 73.19 -11.10 -3.38
N SER A 6 72.37 -12.12 -3.59
CA SER A 6 72.84 -13.49 -3.80
C SER A 6 72.77 -13.77 -5.29
N VAL A 7 73.96 -13.85 -5.86
CA VAL A 7 74.28 -14.17 -7.25
C VAL A 7 73.43 -15.33 -7.78
N LEU A 8 72.91 -15.12 -8.98
CA LEU A 8 72.43 -16.14 -9.90
C LEU A 8 73.50 -17.22 -10.09
N THR A 9 73.42 -18.34 -9.37
CA THR A 9 74.05 -19.58 -9.80
C THR A 9 73.00 -20.38 -10.57
N VAL A 10 72.96 -20.13 -11.88
CA VAL A 10 72.37 -21.06 -12.85
C VAL A 10 73.35 -22.22 -12.94
N GLU A 11 72.90 -23.44 -12.64
CA GLU A 11 73.76 -24.62 -12.76
C GLU A 11 74.21 -24.82 -14.21
N PRO A 12 75.46 -25.27 -14.47
CA PRO A 12 76.04 -25.31 -15.82
C PRO A 12 75.40 -26.35 -16.75
N GLU A 13 74.52 -27.22 -16.26
CA GLU A 13 73.92 -28.32 -17.03
C GLU A 13 72.78 -27.88 -17.98
N TRP A 14 72.46 -26.58 -18.04
CA TRP A 14 71.34 -26.04 -18.80
C TRP A 14 71.76 -25.39 -20.14
N HIS A 15 73.05 -25.51 -20.48
CA HIS A 15 73.61 -25.08 -21.76
C HIS A 15 73.97 -26.32 -22.59
N SER A 16 72.95 -26.99 -23.12
CA SER A 16 73.10 -27.81 -24.31
C SER A 16 72.07 -27.36 -25.34
N ASP A 17 72.53 -27.26 -26.58
CA ASP A 17 71.90 -26.63 -27.73
C ASP A 17 70.38 -26.84 -27.83
N GLY A 18 69.63 -25.72 -27.88
CA GLY A 18 68.24 -25.68 -28.33
C GLY A 18 67.16 -25.43 -27.27
N VAL A 19 67.50 -25.09 -26.02
CA VAL A 19 66.47 -24.74 -25.01
C VAL A 19 66.04 -23.28 -25.17
N ASP A 20 64.89 -23.11 -25.80
CA ASP A 20 64.23 -21.84 -26.11
C ASP A 20 64.19 -20.88 -24.89
N MET A 21 64.36 -19.57 -25.11
CA MET A 21 64.28 -18.52 -24.08
C MET A 21 62.99 -18.60 -23.22
N TYR A 22 61.94 -19.20 -23.77
CA TYR A 22 60.68 -19.52 -23.11
C TYR A 22 60.80 -20.58 -21.99
N LEU A 23 61.56 -21.66 -22.19
CA LEU A 23 61.76 -22.71 -21.17
C LEU A 23 62.42 -22.13 -19.91
N HIS A 24 63.37 -21.22 -20.09
CA HIS A 24 64.07 -20.55 -18.98
C HIS A 24 63.12 -19.72 -18.08
N THR A 25 62.09 -19.11 -18.68
CA THR A 25 61.13 -18.25 -17.98
C THR A 25 60.15 -19.09 -17.16
N THR A 26 59.63 -20.17 -17.75
CA THR A 26 58.75 -21.14 -17.07
C THR A 26 59.45 -21.85 -15.92
N VAL A 27 60.67 -22.33 -16.14
CA VAL A 27 61.48 -23.00 -15.10
C VAL A 27 61.78 -22.07 -13.93
N ARG A 28 62.10 -20.81 -14.22
CA ARG A 28 62.35 -19.80 -13.17
C ARG A 28 61.09 -19.56 -12.33
N PHE A 29 59.94 -19.39 -12.98
CA PHE A 29 58.66 -19.26 -12.30
C PHE A 29 58.33 -20.48 -11.43
N LEU A 30 58.50 -21.70 -11.96
CA LEU A 30 58.24 -22.95 -11.22
C LEU A 30 59.16 -23.13 -10.01
N ARG A 31 60.42 -22.70 -10.11
CA ARG A 31 61.35 -22.68 -8.98
C ARG A 31 60.95 -21.63 -7.94
N ASP A 32 60.52 -20.45 -8.37
CA ASP A 32 60.13 -19.35 -7.49
C ASP A 32 58.84 -19.68 -6.70
N ILE A 33 57.98 -20.57 -7.20
CA ILE A 33 56.82 -21.13 -6.47
C ILE A 33 57.14 -22.40 -5.65
N GLY A 34 58.41 -22.83 -5.58
CA GLY A 34 58.88 -23.89 -4.67
C GLY A 34 58.88 -25.32 -5.23
N VAL A 35 58.74 -25.53 -6.54
CA VAL A 35 58.92 -26.86 -7.14
C VAL A 35 60.39 -27.29 -7.03
N SER A 36 60.67 -28.54 -6.65
CA SER A 36 62.03 -29.00 -6.39
C SER A 36 62.90 -28.95 -7.65
N THR A 37 64.16 -28.53 -7.47
CA THR A 37 65.15 -28.43 -8.56
C THR A 37 65.43 -29.78 -9.23
N GLN A 38 65.34 -30.89 -8.49
CA GLN A 38 65.47 -32.24 -9.04
C GLN A 38 64.34 -32.62 -9.99
N VAL A 39 63.09 -32.27 -9.66
CA VAL A 39 61.92 -32.55 -10.52
C VAL A 39 61.94 -31.68 -11.78
N LEU A 40 62.36 -30.42 -11.66
CA LEU A 40 62.52 -29.53 -12.81
C LEU A 40 63.63 -30.02 -13.75
N ALA A 41 64.77 -30.44 -13.20
CA ALA A 41 65.91 -30.93 -13.99
C ALA A 41 65.60 -32.23 -14.74
N SER A 42 64.89 -33.19 -14.13
CA SER A 42 64.48 -34.43 -14.82
C SER A 42 63.45 -34.16 -15.93
N THR A 43 62.48 -33.28 -15.67
CA THR A 43 61.43 -32.92 -16.65
C THR A 43 62.00 -32.23 -17.89
N VAL A 44 62.91 -31.27 -17.72
CA VAL A 44 63.57 -30.54 -18.81
C VAL A 44 64.41 -31.48 -19.69
N ARG A 45 65.10 -32.45 -19.07
CA ARG A 45 65.99 -33.39 -19.75
C ARG A 45 65.24 -34.45 -20.55
N GLU A 46 64.12 -34.95 -20.03
CA GLU A 46 63.41 -36.09 -20.63
C GLU A 46 62.32 -35.66 -21.62
N ARG A 47 61.58 -34.56 -21.38
CA ARG A 47 60.46 -34.12 -22.23
C ARG A 47 60.24 -32.59 -22.21
N PRO A 48 61.07 -31.80 -22.93
CA PRO A 48 61.01 -30.33 -22.90
C PRO A 48 59.69 -29.73 -23.41
N GLN A 49 58.97 -30.44 -24.30
CA GLN A 49 57.69 -30.00 -24.88
C GLN A 49 56.58 -29.82 -23.83
N VAL A 50 56.66 -30.48 -22.67
CA VAL A 50 55.67 -30.36 -21.59
C VAL A 50 55.76 -28.98 -20.90
N LEU A 51 56.94 -28.33 -20.98
CA LEU A 51 57.19 -27.01 -20.42
C LEU A 51 56.68 -25.88 -21.34
N GLU A 52 56.22 -26.20 -22.55
CA GLU A 52 55.67 -25.23 -23.48
C GLU A 52 54.20 -24.93 -23.15
N GLY A 53 53.93 -23.74 -22.59
CA GLY A 53 52.61 -23.10 -22.48
C GLY A 53 51.58 -23.75 -21.54
N ALA A 54 51.29 -25.05 -21.69
CA ALA A 54 50.23 -25.75 -20.97
C ALA A 54 50.54 -25.95 -19.47
N LEU A 55 51.80 -26.26 -19.13
CA LEU A 55 52.23 -26.38 -17.73
C LEU A 55 52.18 -25.03 -17.02
N GLN A 56 52.62 -23.96 -17.69
CA GLN A 56 52.56 -22.60 -17.15
C GLN A 56 51.10 -22.20 -16.89
N ALA A 57 50.21 -22.37 -17.88
CA ALA A 57 48.79 -22.06 -17.73
C ALA A 57 48.10 -22.89 -16.64
N ALA A 58 48.46 -24.17 -16.49
CA ALA A 58 47.93 -25.03 -15.43
C ALA A 58 48.37 -24.56 -14.03
N VAL A 59 49.61 -24.12 -13.89
CA VAL A 59 50.15 -23.62 -12.62
C VAL A 59 49.58 -22.24 -12.28
N GLU A 60 49.48 -21.34 -13.26
CA GLU A 60 48.80 -20.04 -13.15
C GLU A 60 47.33 -20.23 -12.73
N TYR A 61 46.66 -21.25 -13.29
CA TYR A 61 45.32 -21.61 -12.90
C TYR A 61 45.20 -22.03 -11.44
N LEU A 62 46.01 -23.00 -11.00
CA LEU A 62 45.98 -23.48 -9.61
C LEU A 62 46.29 -22.36 -8.60
N TRP A 63 47.19 -21.44 -8.98
CA TRP A 63 47.47 -20.24 -8.19
C TRP A 63 46.28 -19.28 -8.16
N SER A 64 45.60 -19.07 -9.30
CA SER A 64 44.46 -18.16 -9.43
C SER A 64 43.24 -18.58 -8.61
N ILE A 65 43.08 -19.88 -8.34
CA ILE A 65 42.02 -20.42 -7.49
C ILE A 65 42.39 -20.46 -5.99
N GLY A 66 43.56 -19.93 -5.63
CA GLY A 66 43.98 -19.71 -4.24
C GLY A 66 44.77 -20.85 -3.60
N MET A 67 45.29 -21.80 -4.37
CA MET A 67 46.15 -22.87 -3.84
C MET A 67 47.53 -22.33 -3.50
N ASN A 68 48.12 -22.82 -2.41
CA ASN A 68 49.46 -22.44 -2.00
C ASN A 68 50.55 -23.29 -2.68
N ALA A 69 51.80 -22.83 -2.59
CA ALA A 69 52.97 -23.51 -3.18
C ALA A 69 53.09 -25.00 -2.78
N ALA A 70 52.78 -25.35 -1.54
CA ALA A 70 52.87 -26.73 -1.05
C ALA A 70 51.75 -27.63 -1.60
N GLU A 71 50.53 -27.10 -1.73
CA GLU A 71 49.39 -27.80 -2.33
C GLU A 71 49.59 -28.02 -3.84
N ILE A 72 50.07 -26.99 -4.53
CA ILE A 72 50.42 -27.08 -5.96
C ILE A 72 51.54 -28.12 -6.13
N SER A 73 52.59 -28.06 -5.31
CA SER A 73 53.65 -29.05 -5.33
C SER A 73 53.15 -30.45 -4.99
N SER A 74 52.17 -30.60 -4.08
CA SER A 74 51.56 -31.89 -3.75
C SER A 74 50.76 -32.45 -4.92
N ILE A 75 49.96 -31.63 -5.59
CA ILE A 75 49.18 -32.04 -6.78
C ILE A 75 50.13 -32.41 -7.91
N LEU A 76 51.11 -31.55 -8.21
CA LEU A 76 52.15 -31.83 -9.20
C LEU A 76 52.93 -33.10 -8.84
N SER A 77 53.21 -33.33 -7.56
CA SER A 77 53.85 -34.57 -7.08
C SER A 77 52.94 -35.80 -7.18
N SER A 78 51.63 -35.67 -6.98
CA SER A 78 50.69 -36.78 -7.20
C SER A 78 50.50 -37.10 -8.69
N LEU A 79 50.79 -36.13 -9.56
CA LEU A 79 50.85 -36.24 -11.01
C LEU A 79 52.26 -36.65 -11.51
N THR A 80 53.19 -37.06 -10.62
CA THR A 80 54.61 -37.33 -11.01
C THR A 80 54.87 -38.66 -11.73
N SER A 81 53.90 -39.57 -11.88
CA SER A 81 54.05 -40.65 -12.85
C SER A 81 53.81 -40.10 -14.26
N ALA A 82 54.79 -39.37 -14.77
CA ALA A 82 54.69 -38.49 -15.94
C ALA A 82 53.68 -37.35 -15.72
N LEU A 83 54.09 -36.12 -15.98
CA LEU A 83 53.17 -35.03 -16.32
C LEU A 83 52.26 -35.55 -17.44
N ASP A 84 51.05 -36.00 -17.08
CA ASP A 84 50.14 -36.61 -18.03
C ASP A 84 49.87 -35.60 -19.14
N GLU A 85 50.37 -35.90 -20.36
CA GLU A 85 50.08 -35.14 -21.58
C GLU A 85 48.56 -34.92 -21.74
N SER A 86 47.74 -35.76 -21.11
CA SER A 86 46.30 -35.63 -21.09
C SER A 86 45.78 -34.56 -20.11
N MET A 87 46.38 -34.37 -18.93
CA MET A 87 45.82 -33.55 -17.84
C MET A 87 46.16 -32.06 -17.95
N LEU A 88 47.37 -31.72 -18.40
CA LEU A 88 47.78 -30.32 -18.54
C LEU A 88 46.91 -29.54 -19.54
N PRO A 89 46.58 -30.07 -20.73
CA PRO A 89 45.69 -29.39 -21.67
C PRO A 89 44.29 -29.16 -21.10
N LYS A 90 43.79 -30.06 -20.23
CA LYS A 90 42.48 -29.91 -19.57
C LYS A 90 42.49 -28.74 -18.58
N LEU A 91 43.52 -28.65 -17.74
CA LEU A 91 43.68 -27.55 -16.77
C LEU A 91 43.88 -26.21 -17.48
N ALA A 92 44.73 -26.17 -18.51
CA ALA A 92 44.92 -24.98 -19.33
C ALA A 92 43.62 -24.54 -20.04
N TYR A 93 42.82 -25.49 -20.54
CA TYR A 93 41.52 -25.18 -21.13
C TYR A 93 40.53 -24.61 -20.11
N LEU A 94 40.42 -25.21 -18.91
CA LEU A 94 39.57 -24.67 -17.83
C LEU A 94 40.02 -23.27 -17.41
N HIS A 95 41.32 -23.00 -17.39
CA HIS A 95 41.88 -21.68 -17.16
C HIS A 95 41.45 -20.66 -18.21
N SER A 96 41.55 -21.02 -19.50
CA SER A 96 41.15 -20.16 -20.61
C SER A 96 39.66 -19.79 -20.61
N ILE A 97 38.82 -20.65 -20.03
CA ILE A 97 37.38 -20.37 -19.83
C ILE A 97 37.15 -19.51 -18.57
N GLY A 98 38.10 -19.49 -17.63
CA GLY A 98 38.03 -18.73 -16.39
C GLY A 98 37.25 -19.43 -15.27
N VAL A 99 37.20 -20.77 -15.28
CA VAL A 99 36.63 -21.58 -14.18
C VAL A 99 37.35 -21.21 -12.88
N LYS A 100 36.63 -21.10 -11.75
CA LYS A 100 37.21 -20.59 -10.49
C LYS A 100 37.38 -21.65 -9.40
N SER A 101 36.91 -22.87 -9.66
CA SER A 101 37.03 -24.01 -8.75
C SER A 101 37.52 -25.23 -9.51
N LEU A 102 38.49 -25.94 -8.95
CA LEU A 102 39.02 -27.16 -9.56
C LEU A 102 37.96 -28.27 -9.53
N PRO A 103 37.53 -28.81 -10.69
CA PRO A 103 36.70 -30.01 -10.73
C PRO A 103 37.42 -31.21 -10.10
N PRO A 104 36.69 -32.24 -9.61
CA PRO A 104 37.31 -33.45 -9.06
C PRO A 104 38.31 -34.08 -10.06
N LEU A 105 39.56 -34.29 -9.63
CA LEU A 105 40.62 -34.79 -10.50
C LEU A 105 40.28 -36.15 -11.16
N GLN A 106 39.63 -37.04 -10.40
CA GLN A 106 39.14 -38.34 -10.91
C GLN A 106 38.13 -38.20 -12.05
N GLN A 107 37.35 -37.11 -12.06
CA GLN A 107 36.42 -36.82 -13.15
C GLN A 107 37.18 -36.33 -14.37
N LEU A 108 38.09 -35.37 -14.19
CA LEU A 108 38.88 -34.77 -15.28
C LEU A 108 39.76 -35.79 -16.00
N ASP A 109 40.32 -36.76 -15.28
CA ASP A 109 41.15 -37.82 -15.84
C ASP A 109 40.46 -38.57 -16.98
N ARG A 110 39.17 -38.88 -16.81
CA ARG A 110 38.35 -39.63 -17.78
C ARG A 110 37.88 -38.81 -18.99
N LEU A 111 38.07 -37.50 -18.99
CA LEU A 111 37.58 -36.60 -20.04
C LEU A 111 38.65 -36.33 -21.10
N SER A 112 38.23 -35.89 -22.28
CA SER A 112 39.13 -35.39 -23.33
C SER A 112 38.88 -33.90 -23.60
N VAL A 113 39.91 -33.15 -23.98
CA VAL A 113 39.76 -31.71 -24.25
C VAL A 113 38.84 -31.48 -25.43
N ASP A 114 39.13 -32.08 -26.59
CA ASP A 114 38.36 -31.83 -27.79
C ASP A 114 37.05 -32.62 -27.85
N GLY A 115 36.99 -33.82 -27.27
CA GLY A 115 35.81 -34.68 -27.32
C GLY A 115 34.81 -34.48 -26.19
N HIS A 116 35.21 -33.89 -25.06
CA HIS A 116 34.30 -33.61 -23.95
C HIS A 116 34.28 -32.13 -23.62
N LEU A 117 35.40 -31.54 -23.18
CA LEU A 117 35.42 -30.17 -22.64
C LEU A 117 34.98 -29.13 -23.69
N ARG A 118 35.55 -29.17 -24.91
CA ARG A 118 35.16 -28.26 -26.00
C ARG A 118 33.73 -28.49 -26.46
N LEU A 119 33.32 -29.74 -26.66
CA LEU A 119 31.96 -30.04 -27.12
C LEU A 119 30.89 -29.64 -26.09
N THR A 120 31.12 -29.87 -24.79
CA THR A 120 30.18 -29.43 -23.74
C THR A 120 30.11 -27.90 -23.69
N VAL A 121 31.23 -27.19 -23.83
CA VAL A 121 31.25 -25.72 -23.85
C VAL A 121 30.57 -25.16 -25.11
N GLN A 122 30.80 -25.78 -26.27
CA GLN A 122 30.09 -25.45 -27.51
C GLN A 122 28.59 -25.69 -27.37
N PHE A 123 28.17 -26.84 -26.84
CA PHE A 123 26.76 -27.08 -26.53
C PHE A 123 26.16 -26.03 -25.61
N LEU A 124 26.84 -25.67 -24.51
CA LEU A 124 26.35 -24.63 -23.59
C LEU A 124 26.26 -23.26 -24.27
N THR A 125 27.15 -22.96 -25.22
CA THR A 125 27.18 -21.67 -25.93
C THR A 125 26.18 -21.63 -27.08
N ASP A 126 26.27 -22.58 -28.00
CA ASP A 126 25.58 -22.59 -29.29
C ASP A 126 24.17 -23.15 -29.16
N ASP A 127 24.01 -24.27 -28.44
CA ASP A 127 22.72 -24.92 -28.27
C ASP A 127 21.92 -24.29 -27.12
N VAL A 128 22.52 -24.03 -25.96
CA VAL A 128 21.80 -23.46 -24.80
C VAL A 128 21.77 -21.93 -24.81
N GLY A 129 22.77 -21.26 -25.39
CA GLY A 129 22.86 -19.80 -25.43
C GLY A 129 23.47 -19.16 -24.17
N VAL A 130 24.19 -19.92 -23.34
CA VAL A 130 24.88 -19.41 -22.15
C VAL A 130 25.99 -18.45 -22.59
N ARG A 131 26.07 -17.27 -21.95
CA ARG A 131 27.11 -16.30 -22.26
C ARG A 131 28.45 -16.81 -21.78
N HIS A 132 29.53 -16.56 -22.54
CA HIS A 132 30.88 -17.00 -22.17
C HIS A 132 31.28 -16.68 -20.72
N GLY A 133 30.92 -15.50 -20.20
CA GLY A 133 31.21 -15.12 -18.82
C GLY A 133 30.47 -15.92 -17.74
N ASP A 134 29.34 -16.55 -18.08
CA ASP A 134 28.52 -17.35 -17.15
C ASP A 134 28.89 -18.85 -17.20
N ILE A 135 29.56 -19.32 -18.26
CA ILE A 135 29.96 -20.73 -18.44
C ILE A 135 30.91 -21.18 -17.33
N ALA A 136 31.91 -20.36 -17.01
CA ALA A 136 32.85 -20.63 -15.94
C ALA A 136 32.15 -20.82 -14.58
N ALA A 137 31.17 -19.96 -14.28
CA ALA A 137 30.40 -20.03 -13.04
C ALA A 137 29.51 -21.28 -13.00
N LEU A 138 28.88 -21.64 -14.13
CA LEU A 138 28.07 -22.85 -14.27
C LEU A 138 28.90 -24.12 -14.03
N ILE A 139 30.05 -24.24 -14.71
CA ILE A 139 30.96 -25.38 -14.55
C ILE A 139 31.50 -25.43 -13.10
N SER A 140 31.81 -24.27 -12.50
CA SER A 140 32.25 -24.21 -11.11
C SER A 140 31.17 -24.69 -10.14
N GLY A 141 29.90 -24.33 -10.37
CA GLY A 141 28.77 -24.74 -9.54
C GLY A 141 28.29 -26.18 -9.78
N TYR A 142 28.52 -26.73 -10.97
CA TYR A 142 28.14 -28.10 -11.33
C TYR A 142 29.15 -28.76 -12.28
N PRO A 143 30.31 -29.21 -11.75
CA PRO A 143 31.39 -29.76 -12.57
C PRO A 143 31.00 -31.03 -13.33
N GLN A 144 30.02 -31.78 -12.81
CA GLN A 144 29.50 -33.02 -13.39
C GLN A 144 28.94 -32.85 -14.81
N VAL A 145 28.54 -31.62 -15.20
CA VAL A 145 28.05 -31.33 -16.56
C VAL A 145 29.05 -31.74 -17.65
N LEU A 146 30.35 -31.68 -17.35
CA LEU A 146 31.43 -32.03 -18.28
C LEU A 146 31.54 -33.53 -18.56
N SER A 147 30.96 -34.36 -17.69
CA SER A 147 30.95 -35.83 -17.83
C SER A 147 29.65 -36.40 -18.36
N LEU A 148 28.63 -35.57 -18.61
CA LEU A 148 27.36 -36.05 -19.13
C LEU A 148 27.45 -36.35 -20.63
N PRO A 149 26.92 -37.49 -21.10
CA PRO A 149 26.89 -37.82 -22.52
C PRO A 149 26.15 -36.77 -23.35
N LEU A 150 26.83 -36.22 -24.36
CA LEU A 150 26.30 -35.13 -25.18
C LEU A 150 25.05 -35.57 -25.98
N GLU A 151 25.19 -36.65 -26.75
CA GLU A 151 24.17 -37.09 -27.71
C GLU A 151 23.02 -37.86 -27.07
N THR A 152 23.28 -38.60 -25.99
CA THR A 152 22.26 -39.46 -25.37
C THR A 152 21.57 -38.83 -24.16
N GLN A 153 22.11 -37.74 -23.60
CA GLN A 153 21.56 -37.10 -22.41
C GLN A 153 21.38 -35.59 -22.56
N LEU A 154 22.44 -34.83 -22.85
CA LEU A 154 22.37 -33.36 -22.89
C LEU A 154 21.45 -32.83 -24.00
N ARG A 155 21.64 -33.28 -25.25
CA ARG A 155 20.81 -32.84 -26.39
C ARG A 155 19.35 -33.28 -26.24
N PRO A 156 19.03 -34.55 -25.89
CA PRO A 156 17.65 -34.96 -25.67
C PRO A 156 16.96 -34.18 -24.54
N ALA A 157 17.66 -33.92 -23.42
CA ALA A 157 17.10 -33.14 -22.33
C ALA A 157 16.77 -31.70 -22.78
N LEU A 158 17.69 -31.05 -23.51
CA LEU A 158 17.46 -29.71 -24.07
C LEU A 158 16.30 -29.69 -25.07
N GLN A 159 16.23 -30.69 -25.96
CA GLN A 159 15.16 -30.78 -26.95
C GLN A 159 13.80 -30.95 -26.26
N HIS A 160 13.71 -31.83 -25.26
CA HIS A 160 12.47 -32.04 -24.53
C HIS A 160 12.02 -30.78 -23.77
N LEU A 161 12.95 -30.02 -23.17
CA LEU A 161 12.64 -28.73 -22.56
C LEU A 161 12.09 -27.71 -23.59
N ARG A 162 12.57 -27.74 -24.83
CA ARG A 162 12.02 -26.90 -25.92
C ARG A 162 10.66 -27.38 -26.38
N ASP A 163 10.45 -28.70 -26.47
CA ASP A 163 9.18 -29.31 -26.86
C ASP A 163 8.06 -29.02 -25.84
N LEU A 164 8.42 -28.88 -24.55
CA LEU A 164 7.53 -28.38 -23.49
C LEU A 164 7.09 -26.92 -23.67
N GLY A 165 7.69 -26.19 -24.62
CA GLY A 165 7.36 -24.79 -24.95
C GLY A 165 8.18 -23.75 -24.17
N LEU A 166 9.30 -24.13 -23.55
CA LEU A 166 10.18 -23.15 -22.90
C LEU A 166 10.96 -22.35 -23.95
N THR A 167 10.99 -21.03 -23.77
CA THR A 167 11.80 -20.15 -24.63
C THR A 167 13.30 -20.37 -24.39
N CYS A 168 14.14 -20.12 -25.39
CA CYS A 168 15.60 -20.21 -25.23
C CYS A 168 16.12 -19.38 -24.05
N LEU A 169 15.51 -18.22 -23.79
CA LEU A 169 15.86 -17.38 -22.63
C LEU A 169 15.51 -18.05 -21.30
N ALA A 170 14.33 -18.67 -21.20
CA ALA A 170 13.90 -19.38 -19.99
C ALA A 170 14.80 -20.59 -19.73
N VAL A 171 15.09 -21.39 -20.75
CA VAL A 171 16.00 -22.53 -20.65
C VAL A 171 17.40 -22.08 -20.22
N ARG A 172 17.93 -21.01 -20.81
CA ARG A 172 19.23 -20.46 -20.42
C ARG A 172 19.26 -20.08 -18.94
N ARG A 173 18.31 -19.27 -18.47
CA ARG A 173 18.24 -18.84 -17.06
C ARG A 173 18.12 -20.03 -16.11
N MET A 174 17.24 -20.96 -16.46
CA MET A 174 17.03 -22.19 -15.72
C MET A 174 18.31 -23.00 -15.59
N LEU A 175 19.02 -23.27 -16.69
CA LEU A 175 20.22 -24.11 -16.66
C LEU A 175 21.43 -23.40 -16.03
N THR A 176 21.48 -22.06 -16.04
CA THR A 176 22.49 -21.32 -15.28
C THR A 176 22.26 -21.38 -13.77
N GLU A 177 21.01 -21.41 -13.30
CA GLU A 177 20.67 -21.48 -11.87
C GLU A 177 20.55 -22.92 -11.36
N TYR A 178 20.09 -23.85 -12.19
CA TYR A 178 19.81 -25.27 -11.87
C TYR A 178 20.44 -26.21 -12.92
N PRO A 179 21.77 -26.23 -13.05
CA PRO A 179 22.46 -27.05 -14.06
C PRO A 179 22.26 -28.56 -13.88
N ALA A 180 21.95 -29.02 -12.65
CA ALA A 180 21.66 -30.41 -12.34
C ALA A 180 20.45 -30.99 -13.09
N ILE A 181 19.58 -30.15 -13.67
CA ILE A 181 18.43 -30.60 -14.47
C ILE A 181 18.88 -31.41 -15.68
N LEU A 182 20.05 -31.09 -16.25
CA LEU A 182 20.63 -31.83 -17.38
C LEU A 182 21.02 -33.27 -17.03
N ALA A 183 21.21 -33.57 -15.75
CA ALA A 183 21.55 -34.92 -15.30
C ALA A 183 20.31 -35.80 -15.06
N VAL A 184 19.11 -35.22 -15.04
CA VAL A 184 17.85 -35.94 -14.80
C VAL A 184 17.25 -36.39 -16.13
N ASP A 185 16.55 -37.53 -16.09
CA ASP A 185 15.66 -37.96 -17.16
C ASP A 185 14.43 -37.02 -17.21
N VAL A 186 14.59 -35.90 -17.92
CA VAL A 186 13.56 -34.86 -18.06
C VAL A 186 12.23 -35.46 -18.59
N PRO A 187 12.21 -36.28 -19.66
CA PRO A 187 10.98 -36.90 -20.14
C PRO A 187 10.25 -37.74 -19.09
N ARG A 188 10.96 -38.60 -18.36
CA ARG A 188 10.36 -39.41 -17.30
C ARG A 188 9.80 -38.54 -16.17
N MET A 189 10.50 -37.47 -15.82
CA MET A 189 10.09 -36.59 -14.74
C MET A 189 8.85 -35.77 -15.09
N VAL A 190 8.80 -35.26 -16.33
CA VAL A 190 7.63 -34.58 -16.89
C VAL A 190 6.43 -35.52 -16.88
N ALA A 191 6.59 -36.74 -17.37
CA ALA A 191 5.51 -37.74 -17.38
C ALA A 191 5.00 -38.04 -15.96
N HIS A 192 5.90 -38.15 -14.99
CA HIS A 192 5.53 -38.34 -13.59
C HIS A 192 4.70 -37.16 -13.05
N LEU A 193 5.12 -35.92 -13.31
CA LEU A 193 4.39 -34.71 -12.91
C LEU A 193 3.03 -34.60 -13.61
N GLN A 194 2.95 -34.96 -14.90
CA GLN A 194 1.69 -34.99 -15.65
C GLN A 194 0.68 -35.95 -15.03
N VAL A 195 1.11 -37.16 -14.68
CA VAL A 195 0.24 -38.18 -14.07
C VAL A 195 -0.19 -37.77 -12.66
N GLN A 196 0.73 -37.28 -11.82
CA GLN A 196 0.39 -36.93 -10.45
C GLN A 196 -0.52 -35.69 -10.36
N LEU A 197 -0.33 -34.70 -11.25
CA LEU A 197 -1.13 -33.48 -11.26
C LEU A 197 -2.39 -33.60 -12.15
N GLY A 198 -2.44 -34.55 -13.09
CA GLY A 198 -3.53 -34.66 -14.06
C GLY A 198 -3.62 -33.46 -15.01
N VAL A 199 -2.47 -32.86 -15.37
CA VAL A 199 -2.37 -31.64 -16.19
C VAL A 199 -1.69 -31.91 -17.52
N GLY A 200 -2.00 -31.08 -18.53
CA GLY A 200 -1.42 -31.19 -19.86
C GLY A 200 0.06 -30.76 -19.92
N GLU A 201 0.76 -31.21 -20.95
CA GLU A 201 2.20 -30.94 -21.18
C GLU A 201 2.57 -29.45 -21.13
N LYS A 202 1.75 -28.58 -21.72
CA LYS A 202 1.96 -27.11 -21.68
C LYS A 202 1.91 -26.52 -20.27
N GLN A 203 1.06 -27.06 -19.40
CA GLN A 203 0.95 -26.60 -18.01
C GLN A 203 2.17 -27.05 -17.20
N VAL A 204 2.68 -28.24 -17.46
CA VAL A 204 3.96 -28.70 -16.89
C VAL A 204 5.13 -27.87 -17.41
N GLY A 205 5.15 -27.52 -18.71
CA GLY A 205 6.16 -26.63 -19.26
C GLY A 205 6.20 -25.27 -18.55
N LYS A 206 5.03 -24.69 -18.25
CA LYS A 206 4.94 -23.46 -17.46
C LYS A 206 5.45 -23.66 -16.02
N LEU A 207 5.07 -24.76 -15.37
CA LEU A 207 5.54 -25.10 -14.02
C LEU A 207 7.06 -25.23 -13.96
N VAL A 208 7.67 -25.91 -14.93
CA VAL A 208 9.12 -26.09 -15.03
C VAL A 208 9.82 -24.74 -15.28
N ALA A 209 9.22 -23.85 -16.08
CA ALA A 209 9.78 -22.52 -16.31
C ALA A 209 9.76 -21.63 -15.05
N ASP A 210 8.66 -21.65 -14.29
CA ASP A 210 8.47 -20.81 -13.08
C ASP A 210 9.17 -21.41 -11.85
N PHE A 211 9.31 -22.74 -11.78
CA PHE A 211 9.93 -23.45 -10.66
C PHE A 211 10.73 -24.70 -11.14
N PRO A 212 11.93 -24.50 -11.73
CA PRO A 212 12.71 -25.59 -12.31
C PRO A 212 13.10 -26.72 -11.35
N ALA A 213 13.22 -26.38 -10.06
CA ALA A 213 13.53 -27.33 -9.01
C ALA A 213 12.53 -28.49 -8.93
N CYS A 214 11.30 -28.36 -9.47
CA CYS A 214 10.34 -29.46 -9.52
C CYS A 214 10.86 -30.71 -10.24
N LEU A 215 11.75 -30.55 -11.24
CA LEU A 215 12.36 -31.67 -11.94
C LEU A 215 13.42 -32.39 -11.09
N LEU A 216 14.02 -31.69 -10.13
CA LEU A 216 15.04 -32.22 -9.23
C LEU A 216 14.44 -32.91 -7.99
N LEU A 217 13.17 -32.62 -7.67
CA LEU A 217 12.44 -33.22 -6.56
C LEU A 217 11.98 -34.68 -6.82
N GLY A 218 12.26 -35.20 -8.02
CA GLY A 218 11.70 -36.44 -8.57
C GLY A 218 11.75 -37.73 -7.73
N THR A 219 10.72 -38.57 -7.90
CA THR A 219 10.38 -39.87 -7.24
C THR A 219 10.40 -39.94 -5.71
N GLN A 220 11.12 -39.06 -5.03
CA GLN A 220 11.27 -39.05 -3.56
C GLN A 220 10.06 -38.42 -2.86
N VAL A 221 9.34 -37.53 -3.55
CA VAL A 221 8.16 -36.85 -2.99
C VAL A 221 6.91 -37.43 -3.63
N ASN A 222 6.21 -38.30 -2.90
CA ASN A 222 4.87 -38.70 -3.28
C ASN A 222 3.95 -37.48 -3.13
N LEU A 223 3.50 -36.86 -4.24
CA LEU A 223 2.63 -35.67 -4.18
C LEU A 223 1.21 -35.97 -3.73
N ARG A 224 0.85 -37.25 -3.72
CA ARG A 224 -0.49 -37.73 -3.43
C ARG A 224 -1.03 -37.26 -2.08
N PRO A 225 -0.30 -37.32 -0.95
CA PRO A 225 -0.80 -36.83 0.33
C PRO A 225 -1.07 -35.31 0.33
N GLN A 226 -0.24 -34.51 -0.36
CA GLN A 226 -0.46 -33.07 -0.48
C GLN A 226 -1.71 -32.78 -1.32
N LEU A 227 -1.87 -33.49 -2.45
CA LEU A 227 -3.02 -33.34 -3.34
C LEU A 227 -4.32 -33.82 -2.68
N GLU A 228 -4.30 -34.95 -1.96
CA GLU A 228 -5.44 -35.47 -1.19
C GLU A 228 -5.84 -34.51 -0.07
N TYR A 229 -4.86 -33.94 0.65
CA TYR A 229 -5.13 -32.95 1.69
C TYR A 229 -5.73 -31.66 1.11
N LEU A 230 -5.19 -31.14 0.00
CA LEU A 230 -5.72 -29.94 -0.67
C LEU A 230 -7.11 -30.18 -1.28
N ALA A 231 -7.37 -31.37 -1.83
CA ALA A 231 -8.68 -31.77 -2.31
C ALA A 231 -9.70 -31.91 -1.16
N GLY A 232 -9.26 -32.35 0.02
CA GLY A 232 -10.11 -32.40 1.22
C GLY A 232 -10.30 -31.04 1.92
N LEU A 233 -9.48 -30.03 1.57
CA LEU A 233 -9.56 -28.68 2.11
C LEU A 233 -10.42 -27.76 1.24
N THR A 234 -10.28 -27.86 -0.08
CA THR A 234 -10.97 -27.00 -1.04
C THR A 234 -12.19 -27.71 -1.63
N ALA A 235 -13.27 -26.99 -1.93
CA ALA A 235 -14.43 -27.56 -2.63
C ALA A 235 -14.14 -27.89 -4.12
N SER A 236 -12.93 -27.60 -4.61
CA SER A 236 -12.51 -27.80 -5.99
C SER A 236 -11.95 -29.19 -6.20
N GLN A 237 -12.37 -29.86 -7.27
CA GLN A 237 -11.81 -31.16 -7.69
C GLN A 237 -10.44 -31.05 -8.40
N GLN A 238 -9.81 -29.88 -8.45
CA GLN A 238 -8.56 -29.67 -9.20
C GLN A 238 -7.45 -29.04 -8.32
N PRO A 239 -6.87 -29.81 -7.37
CA PRO A 239 -5.75 -29.35 -6.53
C PRO A 239 -4.50 -28.96 -7.34
N ALA A 240 -4.36 -29.48 -8.55
CA ALA A 240 -3.28 -29.12 -9.47
C ALA A 240 -3.25 -27.62 -9.84
N SER A 241 -4.41 -26.96 -9.87
CA SER A 241 -4.49 -25.51 -10.13
C SER A 241 -3.84 -24.66 -9.03
N LEU A 242 -3.74 -25.18 -7.81
CA LEU A 242 -3.05 -24.54 -6.69
C LEU A 242 -1.54 -24.71 -6.85
N VAL A 243 -1.09 -25.91 -7.20
CA VAL A 243 0.32 -26.22 -7.45
C VAL A 243 0.88 -25.38 -8.59
N LEU A 244 0.13 -25.21 -9.69
CA LEU A 244 0.56 -24.37 -10.82
C LEU A 244 0.69 -22.88 -10.45
N ARG A 245 -0.06 -22.39 -9.45
CA ARG A 245 0.02 -21.00 -8.96
C ARG A 245 1.01 -20.81 -7.81
N LEU A 246 1.28 -21.87 -7.04
CA LEU A 246 2.26 -21.88 -5.96
C LEU A 246 3.05 -23.20 -5.98
N PRO A 247 4.05 -23.31 -6.86
CA PRO A 247 4.84 -24.54 -7.03
C PRO A 247 5.57 -25.00 -5.77
N GLN A 248 5.84 -24.06 -4.84
CA GLN A 248 6.48 -24.36 -3.56
C GLN A 248 5.68 -25.34 -2.68
N LEU A 249 4.37 -25.49 -2.92
CA LEU A 249 3.53 -26.50 -2.25
C LEU A 249 4.10 -27.91 -2.38
N LEU A 250 4.81 -28.21 -3.48
CA LEU A 250 5.47 -29.50 -3.72
C LEU A 250 6.54 -29.83 -2.68
N THR A 251 7.11 -28.80 -2.05
CA THR A 251 8.18 -28.96 -1.04
C THR A 251 7.65 -29.04 0.39
N TRP A 252 6.38 -28.72 0.61
CA TRP A 252 5.82 -28.60 1.96
C TRP A 252 5.19 -29.93 2.42
N SER A 253 5.55 -30.36 3.63
CA SER A 253 4.96 -31.54 4.26
C SER A 253 3.55 -31.23 4.79
N VAL A 254 2.64 -32.20 4.61
CA VAL A 254 1.26 -32.07 5.08
C VAL A 254 1.20 -31.91 6.60
N GLU A 255 1.90 -32.77 7.32
CA GLU A 255 1.84 -32.85 8.79
C GLU A 255 2.56 -31.69 9.47
N THR A 256 3.70 -31.27 8.92
CA THR A 256 4.58 -30.28 9.58
C THR A 256 4.35 -28.84 9.09
N HIS A 257 3.71 -28.65 7.93
CA HIS A 257 3.50 -27.32 7.35
C HIS A 257 2.02 -27.02 7.08
N LEU A 258 1.35 -27.81 6.25
CA LEU A 258 -0.02 -27.50 5.80
C LEU A 258 -1.04 -27.59 6.94
N VAL A 259 -1.01 -28.67 7.73
CA VAL A 259 -1.94 -28.86 8.86
C VAL A 259 -1.79 -27.76 9.92
N PRO A 260 -0.59 -27.41 10.42
CA PRO A 260 -0.41 -26.31 11.36
C PRO A 260 -0.92 -24.97 10.83
N GLN A 261 -0.66 -24.65 9.56
CA GLN A 261 -1.08 -23.37 8.98
C GLN A 261 -2.60 -23.30 8.81
N VAL A 262 -3.25 -24.36 8.34
CA VAL A 262 -4.72 -24.43 8.25
C VAL A 262 -5.35 -24.38 9.65
N THR A 263 -4.74 -25.04 10.64
CA THR A 263 -5.20 -25.00 12.04
C THR A 263 -5.11 -23.59 12.61
N PHE A 264 -4.01 -22.88 12.32
CA PHE A 264 -3.88 -21.46 12.68
C PHE A 264 -4.99 -20.62 12.04
N LEU A 265 -5.25 -20.76 10.74
CA LEU A 265 -6.31 -20.02 10.04
C LEU A 265 -7.71 -20.34 10.60
N CYS A 266 -7.99 -21.61 10.94
CA CYS A 266 -9.21 -22.00 11.64
C CYS A 266 -9.30 -21.39 13.05
N GLY A 267 -8.16 -21.31 13.76
CA GLY A 267 -8.03 -20.64 15.05
C GLY A 267 -8.34 -19.14 15.00
N LEU A 268 -8.34 -18.54 13.80
CA LEU A 268 -8.79 -17.16 13.57
C LEU A 268 -10.32 -17.04 13.50
N GLY A 269 -11.09 -18.11 13.72
CA GLY A 269 -12.55 -18.11 13.67
C GLY A 269 -13.14 -18.37 12.28
N LEU A 270 -12.33 -18.88 11.34
CA LEU A 270 -12.76 -19.35 10.02
C LEU A 270 -13.12 -20.84 10.08
N THR A 271 -14.13 -21.25 9.33
CA THR A 271 -14.41 -22.68 9.11
C THR A 271 -13.43 -23.28 8.12
N LYS A 272 -13.23 -24.61 8.19
CA LYS A 272 -12.35 -25.32 7.25
C LYS A 272 -12.76 -25.11 5.78
N GLY A 273 -14.06 -24.98 5.50
CA GLY A 273 -14.58 -24.69 4.16
C GLY A 273 -14.23 -23.28 3.69
N GLU A 274 -14.40 -22.25 4.54
CA GLU A 274 -14.02 -20.87 4.21
C GLU A 274 -12.51 -20.74 3.98
N VAL A 275 -11.69 -21.45 4.78
CA VAL A 275 -10.24 -21.53 4.53
C VAL A 275 -9.96 -22.16 3.17
N GLY A 276 -10.69 -23.20 2.80
CA GLY A 276 -10.63 -23.81 1.46
C GLY A 276 -10.90 -22.80 0.34
N ASP A 277 -11.98 -22.03 0.45
CA ASP A 277 -12.35 -21.01 -0.54
C ASP A 277 -11.28 -19.91 -0.63
N LEU A 278 -10.73 -19.48 0.50
CA LEU A 278 -9.68 -18.47 0.55
C LEU A 278 -8.36 -18.97 -0.02
N VAL A 279 -7.97 -20.22 0.25
CA VAL A 279 -6.78 -20.85 -0.35
C VAL A 279 -6.98 -21.03 -1.85
N GLN A 280 -8.19 -21.37 -2.29
CA GLN A 280 -8.54 -21.45 -3.71
C GLN A 280 -8.37 -20.11 -4.41
N ALA A 281 -8.79 -19.01 -3.78
CA ALA A 281 -8.54 -17.66 -4.29
C ALA A 281 -7.05 -17.29 -4.21
N HIS A 282 -6.38 -17.55 -3.08
CA HIS A 282 -5.05 -17.05 -2.74
C HIS A 282 -4.16 -18.11 -2.06
N PRO A 283 -3.43 -18.92 -2.86
CA PRO A 283 -2.64 -20.05 -2.34
C PRO A 283 -1.52 -19.64 -1.36
N LEU A 284 -1.03 -18.40 -1.44
CA LEU A 284 0.03 -17.86 -0.57
C LEU A 284 -0.34 -17.89 0.92
N LEU A 285 -1.63 -17.98 1.28
CA LEU A 285 -2.08 -18.12 2.67
C LEU A 285 -1.50 -19.34 3.38
N LEU A 286 -1.17 -20.39 2.63
CA LEU A 286 -0.56 -21.60 3.16
C LEU A 286 0.91 -21.41 3.55
N ASN A 287 1.51 -20.26 3.24
CA ASN A 287 2.87 -19.94 3.66
C ASN A 287 2.91 -19.51 5.13
N ALA A 288 3.52 -20.33 5.99
CA ALA A 288 3.69 -20.06 7.42
C ALA A 288 4.45 -18.74 7.72
N ALA A 289 5.26 -18.23 6.79
CA ALA A 289 5.98 -16.95 6.93
C ALA A 289 5.06 -15.72 7.03
N LEU A 290 3.75 -15.87 6.77
CA LEU A 290 2.76 -14.81 6.91
C LEU A 290 2.15 -14.73 8.33
N ARG A 291 2.35 -15.74 9.18
CA ARG A 291 1.67 -15.87 10.47
C ARG A 291 1.87 -14.66 11.42
N PRO A 292 3.10 -14.18 11.69
CA PRO A 292 3.30 -12.99 12.54
C PRO A 292 2.55 -11.74 12.07
N GLN A 293 2.28 -11.64 10.78
CA GLN A 293 1.63 -10.49 10.16
C GLN A 293 0.12 -10.61 10.19
N LEU A 294 -0.40 -11.84 10.06
CA LEU A 294 -1.80 -12.12 10.29
C LEU A 294 -2.16 -11.83 11.76
N GLU A 295 -1.30 -12.23 12.70
CA GLU A 295 -1.43 -11.92 14.14
C GLU A 295 -1.39 -10.41 14.41
N TYR A 296 -0.56 -9.65 13.69
CA TYR A 296 -0.53 -8.19 13.79
C TYR A 296 -1.83 -7.53 13.31
N LEU A 297 -2.41 -7.97 12.18
CA LEU A 297 -3.69 -7.43 11.69
C LEU A 297 -4.83 -7.69 12.67
N ILE A 298 -4.81 -8.83 13.36
CA ILE A 298 -5.75 -9.15 14.44
C ILE A 298 -5.51 -8.23 15.65
N GLY A 299 -4.25 -7.99 16.01
CA GLY A 299 -3.88 -7.03 17.06
C GLY A 299 -4.33 -5.59 16.79
N LEU A 300 -4.59 -5.23 15.53
CA LEU A 300 -5.16 -3.94 15.13
C LEU A 300 -6.70 -3.88 15.21
N GLY A 301 -7.37 -4.95 15.66
CA GLY A 301 -8.81 -4.99 15.84
C GLY A 301 -9.61 -5.37 14.58
N VAL A 302 -8.98 -5.95 13.56
CA VAL A 302 -9.70 -6.57 12.43
C VAL A 302 -10.38 -7.83 12.93
N ALA A 303 -11.72 -7.84 12.91
CA ALA A 303 -12.46 -9.00 13.38
C ALA A 303 -12.21 -10.22 12.46
N PRO A 304 -12.12 -11.44 13.01
CA PRO A 304 -12.13 -12.72 12.29
C PRO A 304 -12.95 -12.80 11.00
N ARG A 305 -14.21 -12.35 11.05
CA ARG A 305 -15.14 -12.41 9.91
C ARG A 305 -14.84 -11.38 8.83
N GLN A 306 -14.18 -10.27 9.21
CA GLN A 306 -13.74 -9.24 8.27
C GLN A 306 -12.45 -9.65 7.55
N PHE A 307 -11.67 -10.55 8.15
CA PHE A 307 -10.42 -11.07 7.59
C PHE A 307 -10.65 -11.86 6.30
N ALA A 308 -11.63 -12.76 6.26
CA ALA A 308 -12.03 -13.49 5.05
C ALA A 308 -12.43 -12.53 3.93
N PHE A 309 -13.27 -11.53 4.25
CA PHE A 309 -13.66 -10.49 3.30
C PHE A 309 -12.45 -9.73 2.76
N VAL A 310 -11.51 -9.36 3.64
CA VAL A 310 -10.30 -8.63 3.25
C VAL A 310 -9.43 -9.45 2.32
N ILE A 311 -9.20 -10.74 2.59
CA ILE A 311 -8.37 -11.57 1.74
C ILE A 311 -9.06 -11.86 0.40
N GLN A 312 -10.35 -12.16 0.41
CA GLN A 312 -11.13 -12.48 -0.79
C GLN A 312 -11.20 -11.30 -1.77
N HIS A 313 -11.24 -10.06 -1.26
CA HIS A 313 -11.35 -8.86 -2.09
C HIS A 313 -10.00 -8.12 -2.26
N PHE A 314 -9.02 -8.37 -1.38
CA PHE A 314 -7.74 -7.64 -1.31
C PHE A 314 -6.54 -8.54 -0.97
N PRO A 315 -6.21 -9.51 -1.83
CA PRO A 315 -5.13 -10.49 -1.57
C PRO A 315 -3.73 -9.91 -1.48
N GLN A 316 -3.52 -8.72 -2.06
CA GLN A 316 -2.22 -8.05 -2.07
C GLN A 316 -1.75 -7.70 -0.65
N VAL A 317 -2.67 -7.56 0.32
CA VAL A 317 -2.36 -7.40 1.75
C VAL A 317 -1.41 -8.48 2.26
N LEU A 318 -1.50 -9.70 1.74
CA LEU A 318 -0.63 -10.83 2.11
C LEU A 318 0.82 -10.66 1.60
N GLY A 319 1.03 -9.94 0.50
CA GLY A 319 2.36 -9.65 -0.05
C GLY A 319 3.05 -8.44 0.60
N TYR A 320 2.31 -7.53 1.23
CA TYR A 320 2.89 -6.38 1.95
C TYR A 320 3.37 -6.76 3.36
N ALA A 321 2.80 -7.82 3.92
CA ALA A 321 3.15 -8.40 5.21
C ALA A 321 4.61 -8.91 5.26
N SER A 322 5.13 -9.49 4.17
CA SER A 322 6.50 -10.01 4.14
C SER A 322 7.58 -8.91 4.18
N ASP A 323 7.23 -7.66 3.83
CA ASP A 323 8.20 -6.59 3.54
C ASP A 323 8.43 -5.62 4.72
N GLY A 324 7.90 -5.91 5.92
CA GLY A 324 8.08 -5.11 7.14
C GLY A 324 7.43 -3.71 7.14
N LYS A 325 6.84 -3.29 6.01
CA LYS A 325 6.32 -1.93 5.72
C LYS A 325 4.86 -1.68 6.11
N VAL A 326 4.14 -2.67 6.64
CA VAL A 326 2.76 -2.50 7.17
C VAL A 326 2.76 -1.86 8.58
N ARG A 327 3.92 -1.81 9.24
CA ARG A 327 4.07 -1.28 10.61
C ARG A 327 3.82 0.23 10.78
N PRO A 328 4.19 1.14 9.86
CA PRO A 328 4.21 2.56 10.18
C PRO A 328 2.83 3.22 10.07
N LEU A 329 1.94 2.84 9.14
CA LEU A 329 0.68 3.56 8.92
C LEU A 329 -0.37 3.31 10.02
N PRO A 330 -0.70 2.07 10.42
CA PRO A 330 -1.63 1.83 11.52
C PRO A 330 -1.09 2.38 12.85
N HIS A 331 0.21 2.21 13.13
CA HIS A 331 0.85 2.75 14.32
C HIS A 331 0.84 4.30 14.34
N PHE A 332 1.01 4.93 13.17
CA PHE A 332 0.84 6.37 13.02
C PHE A 332 -0.61 6.78 13.28
N LEU A 333 -1.61 6.12 12.70
CA LEU A 333 -3.02 6.45 12.93
C LEU A 333 -3.45 6.25 14.40
N VAL A 334 -2.95 5.21 15.07
CA VAL A 334 -3.15 5.01 16.52
C VAL A 334 -2.47 6.11 17.32
N SER A 335 -1.24 6.52 16.97
CA SER A 335 -0.59 7.67 17.63
C SER A 335 -1.27 9.00 17.33
N LEU A 336 -2.07 9.09 16.25
CA LEU A 336 -3.01 10.18 15.99
C LEU A 336 -4.28 10.15 16.85
N GLY A 337 -4.47 9.13 17.71
CA GLY A 337 -5.65 8.98 18.55
C GLY A 337 -6.85 8.34 17.86
N VAL A 338 -6.66 7.75 16.67
CA VAL A 338 -7.69 6.95 16.00
C VAL A 338 -7.85 5.65 16.78
N LYS A 339 -9.07 5.37 17.25
CA LYS A 339 -9.35 4.13 17.98
C LYS A 339 -9.09 2.91 17.07
N PRO A 340 -8.44 1.84 17.57
CA PRO A 340 -8.14 0.64 16.78
C PRO A 340 -9.38 0.05 16.09
N GLU A 341 -10.54 0.09 16.74
CA GLU A 341 -11.80 -0.42 16.17
C GLU A 341 -12.26 0.34 14.90
N LEU A 342 -11.78 1.57 14.68
CA LEU A 342 -12.10 2.39 13.51
C LEU A 342 -11.13 2.14 12.35
N LEU A 343 -9.93 1.59 12.60
CA LEU A 343 -8.96 1.22 11.56
C LEU A 343 -9.53 0.14 10.63
N GLY A 344 -10.23 -0.85 11.21
CA GLY A 344 -10.92 -1.89 10.43
C GLY A 344 -11.98 -1.33 9.48
N LYS A 345 -12.60 -0.19 9.82
CA LYS A 345 -13.56 0.52 8.94
C LYS A 345 -12.85 1.37 7.87
N LEU A 346 -11.63 1.85 8.16
CA LEU A 346 -10.79 2.58 7.21
C LEU A 346 -10.20 1.66 6.13
N ILE A 347 -10.08 0.35 6.35
CA ILE A 347 -9.59 -0.58 5.31
C ILE A 347 -10.54 -0.66 4.10
N LYS A 348 -11.85 -0.45 4.28
CA LYS A 348 -12.84 -0.51 3.18
C LYS A 348 -12.66 0.56 2.09
N PRO A 349 -12.44 1.85 2.41
CA PRO A 349 -12.25 2.91 1.40
C PRO A 349 -10.81 3.12 0.86
N TYR A 350 -9.77 2.51 1.46
CA TYR A 350 -8.36 2.76 1.08
C TYR A 350 -7.78 1.66 0.17
N GLN A 351 -8.24 1.66 -1.08
CA GLN A 351 -7.83 0.69 -2.10
C GLN A 351 -6.45 0.96 -2.77
N PRO A 352 -5.95 2.21 -2.95
CA PRO A 352 -4.67 2.45 -3.66
C PRO A 352 -3.42 2.69 -2.79
N VAL A 353 -3.55 2.98 -1.48
CA VAL A 353 -2.45 3.52 -0.64
C VAL A 353 -1.46 2.45 -0.17
N LEU A 354 -1.83 1.17 -0.16
CA LEU A 354 -0.94 0.08 0.23
C LEU A 354 0.02 -0.34 -0.90
N GLY A 355 -0.13 0.23 -2.09
CA GLY A 355 0.66 -0.09 -3.27
C GLY A 355 1.94 0.75 -3.41
N HIS A 356 3.08 0.05 -3.43
CA HIS A 356 4.34 0.37 -4.14
C HIS A 356 5.57 0.78 -3.29
N THR A 357 6.70 0.18 -3.68
CA THR A 357 7.98 0.03 -2.97
C THR A 357 9.15 0.74 -3.66
N GLY A 358 10.18 1.18 -2.91
CA GLY A 358 11.55 1.42 -3.42
C GLY A 358 12.46 2.25 -2.49
N VAL A 359 13.52 1.66 -1.90
CA VAL A 359 14.55 2.39 -1.13
C VAL A 359 15.94 1.76 -1.30
N THR A 360 16.87 2.45 -1.99
CA THR A 360 18.32 2.14 -1.93
C THR A 360 19.30 3.29 -2.26
N ARG A 361 18.88 4.55 -2.47
CA ARG A 361 19.82 5.64 -2.87
C ARG A 361 20.26 6.61 -1.76
N THR A 362 19.63 6.60 -0.58
CA THR A 362 19.76 7.70 0.39
C THR A 362 20.96 7.56 1.35
N ALA A 363 21.59 6.39 1.45
CA ALA A 363 22.63 6.12 2.44
C ALA A 363 24.03 6.68 2.10
N ALA A 364 24.32 6.94 0.82
CA ALA A 364 25.66 7.34 0.38
C ALA A 364 25.95 8.86 0.53
N MET A 365 24.91 9.68 0.58
CA MET A 365 25.04 11.14 0.47
C MET A 365 25.33 11.85 1.82
N LEU A 366 25.19 11.14 2.94
CA LEU A 366 25.29 11.68 4.30
C LEU A 366 26.73 11.78 4.85
N ARG A 367 27.75 11.37 4.10
CA ARG A 367 29.10 11.18 4.67
C ARG A 367 30.00 12.43 4.72
N ASN A 368 29.66 13.53 4.05
CA ASN A 368 30.72 14.41 3.54
C ASN A 368 30.71 15.93 3.85
N MET A 369 30.03 16.50 4.86
CA MET A 369 30.30 17.94 5.17
C MET A 369 30.24 18.33 6.67
N ARG A 370 31.24 19.13 7.10
CA ARG A 370 31.51 19.67 8.46
C ARG A 370 31.20 21.18 8.53
N PHE A 371 30.94 21.72 9.73
CA PHE A 371 30.73 23.15 10.00
C PHE A 371 31.65 23.69 11.13
N GLY A 372 32.08 24.96 11.01
CA GLY A 372 32.93 25.72 11.93
C GLY A 372 32.17 26.66 12.90
N PRO A 373 32.88 27.49 13.70
CA PRO A 373 32.56 27.68 15.12
C PRO A 373 31.87 29.00 15.49
N GLY A 374 31.09 28.99 16.59
CA GLY A 374 30.96 30.20 17.42
C GLY A 374 29.57 30.67 17.87
N THR A 375 28.59 29.81 18.15
CA THR A 375 27.52 30.09 19.13
C THR A 375 26.99 28.77 19.70
N SER A 376 26.96 28.66 21.03
CA SER A 376 26.63 27.45 21.78
C SER A 376 25.14 27.11 21.76
N SER A 377 24.87 25.90 21.26
CA SER A 377 23.76 24.98 21.51
C SER A 377 22.32 25.40 21.19
N VAL A 378 21.92 25.18 19.93
CA VAL A 378 20.56 24.74 19.60
C VAL A 378 20.61 23.23 19.30
N PRO A 379 19.81 22.38 19.97
CA PRO A 379 19.84 20.94 19.76
C PRO A 379 19.49 20.55 18.31
N MET A 380 20.24 19.58 17.80
CA MET A 380 20.31 19.10 16.40
C MET A 380 18.98 18.67 15.77
N GLN A 381 17.89 18.64 16.53
CA GLN A 381 16.53 18.31 16.07
C GLN A 381 15.80 19.46 15.37
N ALA A 382 16.27 20.70 15.48
CA ALA A 382 15.64 21.86 14.83
C ALA A 382 16.21 22.20 13.45
N VAL A 383 17.42 21.74 13.12
CA VAL A 383 18.12 22.08 11.87
C VAL A 383 17.82 21.09 10.73
N GLU A 384 17.39 19.86 11.03
CA GLU A 384 16.86 18.90 10.03
C GLU A 384 15.59 19.42 9.30
N GLY A 385 14.94 20.46 9.84
CA GLY A 385 13.72 21.04 9.28
C GLY A 385 13.94 22.13 8.24
N MET A 386 15.16 22.65 8.09
CA MET A 386 15.43 23.81 7.24
C MET A 386 16.43 23.44 6.15
N VAL A 387 15.90 23.28 4.94
CA VAL A 387 16.64 23.19 3.66
C VAL A 387 17.18 21.76 3.43
N LEU A 388 16.62 20.97 2.50
CA LEU A 388 16.75 21.23 1.06
C LEU A 388 15.50 20.84 0.26
N LYS A 389 15.08 21.82 -0.53
CA LYS A 389 13.92 21.89 -1.41
C LYS A 389 14.15 21.10 -2.71
N GLY A 390 13.06 20.54 -3.23
CA GLY A 390 12.74 20.58 -4.66
C GLY A 390 13.01 19.31 -5.45
N GLY A 391 11.97 18.80 -6.13
CA GLY A 391 12.12 17.96 -7.31
C GLY A 391 11.25 16.70 -7.37
N VAL A 392 10.23 16.76 -8.24
CA VAL A 392 9.74 15.70 -9.15
C VAL A 392 9.02 14.46 -8.56
N LEU A 393 7.69 14.45 -8.82
CA LEU A 393 6.79 13.38 -9.28
C LEU A 393 6.89 11.92 -8.76
N ASN A 394 5.68 11.39 -8.46
CA ASN A 394 5.19 10.02 -8.70
C ASN A 394 5.74 8.82 -7.88
N MET A 395 4.81 7.94 -7.49
CA MET A 395 4.96 6.55 -6.99
C MET A 395 5.27 6.31 -5.48
N GLY A 396 4.40 5.53 -4.82
CA GLY A 396 4.69 4.70 -3.61
C GLY A 396 4.74 5.42 -2.26
N ALA A 397 3.61 5.56 -1.55
CA ALA A 397 3.55 6.36 -0.31
C ALA A 397 3.35 5.51 0.98
N THR A 398 4.45 5.29 1.68
CA THR A 398 4.47 5.02 3.13
C THR A 398 4.16 6.31 3.92
N THR A 399 4.01 6.23 5.25
CA THR A 399 3.67 7.30 6.24
C THR A 399 4.31 8.70 6.11
N SER A 400 5.31 8.87 5.25
CA SER A 400 6.00 10.13 4.99
C SER A 400 5.13 11.21 4.33
N HIS A 401 4.04 10.86 3.64
CA HIS A 401 3.20 11.83 2.91
C HIS A 401 2.10 12.50 3.73
N LEU A 402 1.64 11.88 4.82
CA LEU A 402 0.59 12.43 5.71
C LEU A 402 1.18 13.35 6.79
N GLN A 403 2.42 13.09 7.21
CA GLN A 403 3.15 13.86 8.21
C GLN A 403 3.23 15.37 7.89
N PRO A 404 3.52 15.81 6.64
CA PRO A 404 3.55 17.24 6.30
C PRO A 404 2.23 17.96 6.54
N ALA A 405 1.10 17.37 6.14
CA ALA A 405 -0.22 17.97 6.33
C ALA A 405 -0.60 18.03 7.81
N VAL A 406 -0.37 16.95 8.57
CA VAL A 406 -0.63 16.90 10.01
C VAL A 406 0.23 17.91 10.78
N ARG A 407 1.54 17.99 10.45
CA ARG A 407 2.44 18.99 11.05
C ARG A 407 2.03 20.41 10.70
N PHE A 408 1.63 20.64 9.45
CA PHE A 408 1.15 21.96 9.02
C PHE A 408 -0.13 22.37 9.76
N LEU A 409 -1.15 21.51 9.79
CA LEU A 409 -2.40 21.77 10.51
C LEU A 409 -2.16 22.04 11.99
N ARG A 410 -1.21 21.32 12.60
CA ARG A 410 -0.78 21.58 13.98
C ARG A 410 -0.04 22.92 14.11
N SER A 411 0.83 23.27 13.17
CA SER A 411 1.57 24.54 13.18
C SER A 411 0.66 25.76 13.07
N VAL A 412 -0.48 25.62 12.38
CA VAL A 412 -1.53 26.65 12.32
C VAL A 412 -2.56 26.54 13.45
N ALA A 413 -2.21 25.82 14.53
CA ALA A 413 -3.02 25.65 15.74
C ALA A 413 -4.39 24.97 15.56
N VAL A 414 -4.62 24.18 14.50
CA VAL A 414 -5.82 23.36 14.41
C VAL A 414 -5.80 22.31 15.52
N PRO A 415 -6.87 22.18 16.33
CA PRO A 415 -6.90 21.25 17.46
C PRO A 415 -6.68 19.80 17.03
N TRP A 416 -5.91 19.05 17.82
CA TRP A 416 -5.62 17.64 17.56
C TRP A 416 -6.87 16.78 17.38
N LYS A 417 -7.91 17.06 18.16
CA LYS A 417 -9.22 16.39 18.06
C LYS A 417 -9.83 16.52 16.67
N GLU A 418 -9.71 17.68 16.03
CA GLU A 418 -10.25 17.89 14.68
C GLU A 418 -9.34 17.25 13.62
N ILE A 419 -8.02 17.28 13.78
CA ILE A 419 -7.07 16.57 12.89
C ILE A 419 -7.34 15.06 12.92
N ALA A 420 -7.54 14.48 14.11
CA ALA A 420 -7.90 13.08 14.28
C ALA A 420 -9.29 12.77 13.66
N ALA A 421 -10.25 13.68 13.83
CA ALA A 421 -11.56 13.55 13.20
C ALA A 421 -11.48 13.59 11.67
N MET A 422 -10.65 14.49 11.09
CA MET A 422 -10.37 14.53 9.65
C MET A 422 -9.76 13.21 9.16
N ALA A 423 -8.76 12.67 9.88
CA ALA A 423 -8.16 11.38 9.52
C ALA A 423 -9.21 10.25 9.42
N SER A 424 -10.21 10.28 10.31
CA SER A 424 -11.25 9.24 10.35
C SER A 424 -12.39 9.43 9.34
N GLN A 425 -12.79 10.67 9.06
CA GLN A 425 -14.02 10.99 8.30
C GLN A 425 -13.74 11.55 6.90
N CYS A 426 -12.59 12.21 6.72
CA CYS A 426 -12.20 12.76 5.43
C CYS A 426 -10.67 12.80 5.27
N PRO A 427 -10.05 11.64 5.00
CA PRO A 427 -8.59 11.54 4.97
C PRO A 427 -7.93 12.24 3.78
N GLN A 428 -8.69 12.53 2.72
CA GLN A 428 -8.23 13.25 1.53
C GLN A 428 -7.63 14.63 1.89
N VAL A 429 -8.10 15.24 2.98
CA VAL A 429 -7.54 16.50 3.51
C VAL A 429 -6.09 16.33 3.96
N LEU A 430 -5.72 15.16 4.49
CA LEU A 430 -4.35 14.87 4.96
C LEU A 430 -3.41 14.47 3.82
N GLU A 431 -3.97 14.10 2.67
CA GLU A 431 -3.23 13.83 1.42
C GLU A 431 -3.01 15.10 0.60
N ALA A 432 -3.66 16.21 0.99
CA ALA A 432 -3.58 17.48 0.28
C ALA A 432 -2.17 18.09 0.36
N ARG A 433 -1.71 18.68 -0.75
CA ARG A 433 -0.39 19.28 -0.86
C ARG A 433 -0.32 20.56 -0.02
N VAL A 434 0.50 20.55 1.03
CA VAL A 434 0.64 21.67 1.97
C VAL A 434 0.80 23.02 1.27
N ARG A 435 1.79 23.17 0.39
CA ARG A 435 2.09 24.46 -0.26
C ARG A 435 1.11 24.86 -1.36
N ALA A 436 0.51 23.89 -2.04
CA ALA A 436 -0.30 24.15 -3.23
C ALA A 436 -1.79 24.32 -2.90
N THR A 437 -2.28 23.68 -1.83
CA THR A 437 -3.71 23.68 -1.50
C THR A 437 -3.98 24.07 -0.05
N LEU A 438 -3.41 23.35 0.94
CA LEU A 438 -3.75 23.61 2.35
C LEU A 438 -3.35 25.01 2.82
N LEU A 439 -2.12 25.44 2.57
CA LEU A 439 -1.62 26.74 3.03
C LEU A 439 -2.40 27.90 2.40
N PRO A 440 -2.55 27.97 1.06
CA PRO A 440 -3.32 29.04 0.44
C PRO A 440 -4.78 29.10 0.90
N THR A 441 -5.45 27.94 1.08
CA THR A 441 -6.83 27.91 1.55
C THR A 441 -6.95 28.30 3.03
N ILE A 442 -6.05 27.84 3.89
CA ILE A 442 -6.09 28.16 5.32
C ILE A 442 -5.76 29.64 5.56
N ASP A 443 -4.77 30.19 4.85
CA ASP A 443 -4.44 31.62 4.91
C ASP A 443 -5.65 32.48 4.51
N PHE A 444 -6.35 32.11 3.44
CA PHE A 444 -7.61 32.77 3.06
C PHE A 444 -8.67 32.70 4.17
N LEU A 445 -8.87 31.53 4.80
CA LEU A 445 -9.88 31.37 5.84
C LEU A 445 -9.52 32.17 7.11
N PHE A 446 -8.25 32.26 7.48
CA PHE A 446 -7.80 33.12 8.59
C PHE A 446 -7.99 34.61 8.26
N ASN A 447 -7.66 35.03 7.04
CA ASN A 447 -7.90 36.40 6.58
C ASN A 447 -9.39 36.73 6.50
N ALA A 448 -10.25 35.73 6.30
CA ALA A 448 -11.70 35.88 6.40
C ALA A 448 -12.23 35.92 7.85
N GLY A 449 -11.36 35.77 8.86
CA GLY A 449 -11.69 35.88 10.28
C GLY A 449 -12.12 34.59 10.96
N LEU A 450 -11.87 33.42 10.37
CA LEU A 450 -12.16 32.13 11.01
C LEU A 450 -11.08 31.78 12.05
N THR A 451 -11.49 31.12 13.14
CA THR A 451 -10.53 30.57 14.11
C THR A 451 -9.93 29.25 13.61
N PRO A 452 -8.77 28.82 14.14
CA PRO A 452 -8.21 27.50 13.84
C PRO A 452 -9.17 26.33 14.11
N GLU A 453 -10.04 26.46 15.11
CA GLU A 453 -11.08 25.47 15.40
C GLU A 453 -12.19 25.47 14.33
N ASP A 454 -12.63 26.64 13.88
CA ASP A 454 -13.60 26.76 12.78
C ASP A 454 -13.05 26.16 11.48
N VAL A 455 -11.78 26.42 11.16
CA VAL A 455 -11.09 25.82 9.99
C VAL A 455 -11.07 24.30 10.11
N GLY A 456 -10.76 23.78 11.30
CA GLY A 456 -10.78 22.35 11.59
C GLY A 456 -12.14 21.71 11.29
N LYS A 457 -13.21 22.28 11.85
CA LYS A 457 -14.59 21.81 11.62
C LYS A 457 -15.01 21.95 10.16
N LEU A 458 -14.66 23.08 9.54
CA LEU A 458 -15.04 23.39 8.16
C LEU A 458 -14.42 22.41 7.16
N LEU A 459 -13.12 22.16 7.24
CA LEU A 459 -12.44 21.23 6.33
C LEU A 459 -12.84 19.77 6.55
N ARG A 460 -13.19 19.40 7.79
CA ARG A 460 -13.73 18.08 8.11
C ARG A 460 -15.05 17.79 7.39
N TRP A 461 -15.97 18.75 7.37
CA TRP A 461 -17.30 18.56 6.76
C TRP A 461 -17.36 18.97 5.29
N HIS A 462 -16.47 19.86 4.85
CA HIS A 462 -16.45 20.43 3.50
C HIS A 462 -15.05 20.41 2.87
N PRO A 463 -14.46 19.21 2.67
CA PRO A 463 -13.10 19.06 2.14
C PRO A 463 -12.93 19.62 0.71
N ARG A 464 -14.04 19.74 -0.04
CA ARG A 464 -14.06 20.28 -1.40
C ARG A 464 -13.55 21.72 -1.49
N LEU A 465 -13.57 22.48 -0.38
CA LEU A 465 -12.99 23.82 -0.34
C LEU A 465 -11.51 23.85 -0.76
N LEU A 466 -10.75 22.79 -0.49
CA LEU A 466 -9.35 22.67 -0.89
C LEU A 466 -9.15 22.53 -2.41
N SER A 467 -10.20 22.14 -3.13
CA SER A 467 -10.18 21.95 -4.59
C SER A 467 -10.66 23.16 -5.39
N LEU A 468 -11.28 24.15 -4.73
CA LEU A 468 -11.81 25.34 -5.41
C LEU A 468 -10.71 26.31 -5.86
N GLY A 469 -9.54 26.27 -5.23
CA GLY A 469 -8.45 27.21 -5.44
C GLY A 469 -8.69 28.56 -4.77
N THR A 470 -7.61 29.31 -4.49
CA THR A 470 -7.69 30.60 -3.77
C THR A 470 -8.36 31.69 -4.58
N GLU A 471 -8.20 31.73 -5.90
CA GLU A 471 -8.82 32.74 -6.76
C GLU A 471 -10.35 32.69 -6.66
N ARG A 472 -10.94 31.49 -6.71
CA ARG A 472 -12.40 31.35 -6.58
C ARG A 472 -12.89 31.70 -5.18
N LEU A 473 -12.14 31.32 -4.14
CA LEU A 473 -12.47 31.69 -2.77
C LEU A 473 -12.43 33.21 -2.57
N GLN A 474 -11.42 33.86 -3.14
CA GLN A 474 -11.29 35.32 -3.09
C GLN A 474 -12.43 35.99 -3.87
N GLN A 475 -12.71 35.53 -5.09
CA GLN A 475 -13.82 36.04 -5.89
C GLN A 475 -15.16 35.87 -5.16
N ALA A 476 -15.38 34.74 -4.47
CA ALA A 476 -16.58 34.54 -3.67
C ALA A 476 -16.67 35.53 -2.50
N ALA A 477 -15.56 35.79 -1.81
CA ALA A 477 -15.51 36.81 -0.76
C ALA A 477 -15.82 38.21 -1.31
N ASP A 478 -15.25 38.57 -2.47
CA ASP A 478 -15.49 39.86 -3.14
C ASP A 478 -16.94 40.00 -3.60
N ASN A 479 -17.53 38.93 -4.13
CA ASN A 479 -18.94 38.87 -4.49
C ASN A 479 -19.83 39.11 -3.26
N LEU A 480 -19.54 38.48 -2.11
CA LEU A 480 -20.29 38.71 -0.87
C LEU A 480 -20.16 40.15 -0.39
N ARG A 481 -18.97 40.76 -0.49
CA ARG A 481 -18.75 42.17 -0.17
C ARG A 481 -19.56 43.09 -1.08
N ALA A 482 -19.58 42.81 -2.39
CA ALA A 482 -20.36 43.56 -3.36
C ALA A 482 -21.87 43.48 -3.11
N LEU A 483 -22.35 42.37 -2.53
CA LEU A 483 -23.72 42.17 -2.10
C LEU A 483 -24.04 42.84 -0.75
N GLY A 484 -23.13 43.65 -0.18
CA GLY A 484 -23.35 44.38 1.07
C GLY A 484 -23.06 43.59 2.35
N ILE A 485 -22.49 42.38 2.25
CA ILE A 485 -22.06 41.62 3.43
C ILE A 485 -20.73 42.19 3.92
N GLY A 486 -20.75 42.76 5.13
CA GLY A 486 -19.57 43.34 5.76
C GLY A 486 -18.39 42.36 5.84
N THR A 487 -17.18 42.89 5.74
CA THR A 487 -15.92 42.11 5.72
C THR A 487 -15.80 41.12 6.88
N TYR A 488 -16.21 41.53 8.08
CA TYR A 488 -16.22 40.69 9.29
C TYR A 488 -17.25 39.54 9.25
N HIS A 489 -18.28 39.64 8.41
CA HIS A 489 -19.32 38.62 8.28
C HIS A 489 -19.04 37.60 7.19
N VAL A 490 -18.16 37.89 6.23
CA VAL A 490 -17.82 36.99 5.12
C VAL A 490 -17.35 35.62 5.62
N GLY A 491 -16.40 35.58 6.56
CA GLY A 491 -15.92 34.32 7.12
C GLY A 491 -17.01 33.51 7.83
N ARG A 492 -17.90 34.18 8.56
CA ARG A 492 -19.05 33.54 9.21
C ARG A 492 -20.01 32.94 8.19
N VAL A 493 -20.30 33.66 7.11
CA VAL A 493 -21.15 33.21 6.00
C VAL A 493 -20.54 31.98 5.34
N ILE A 494 -19.24 32.01 5.01
CA ILE A 494 -18.53 30.88 4.41
C ILE A 494 -18.53 29.67 5.34
N ARG A 495 -18.25 29.87 6.64
CA ARG A 495 -18.25 28.78 7.62
C ARG A 495 -19.61 28.08 7.71
N SER A 496 -20.69 28.85 7.70
CA SER A 496 -22.06 28.33 7.89
C SER A 496 -22.73 27.86 6.59
N ALA A 497 -22.33 28.37 5.42
CA ALA A 497 -22.76 27.88 4.11
C ALA A 497 -21.61 27.92 3.09
N PRO A 498 -20.72 26.91 3.10
CA PRO A 498 -19.54 26.89 2.23
C PRO A 498 -19.87 26.85 0.74
N HIS A 499 -21.06 26.34 0.39
CA HIS A 499 -21.58 26.28 -0.98
C HIS A 499 -21.74 27.65 -1.63
N VAL A 500 -21.77 28.73 -0.84
CA VAL A 500 -21.79 30.10 -1.38
C VAL A 500 -20.54 30.41 -2.22
N CYS A 501 -19.42 29.73 -1.94
CA CYS A 501 -18.17 29.87 -2.70
C CYS A 501 -18.25 29.25 -4.11
N GLU A 502 -19.21 28.37 -4.34
CA GLU A 502 -19.41 27.67 -5.62
C GLU A 502 -20.55 28.29 -6.44
N ALA A 503 -21.39 29.11 -5.81
CA ALA A 503 -22.56 29.69 -6.43
C ALA A 503 -22.20 30.91 -7.29
N PRO A 504 -22.81 31.06 -8.48
CA PRO A 504 -22.54 32.21 -9.34
C PRO A 504 -23.15 33.49 -8.76
N VAL A 505 -22.47 34.63 -8.94
CA VAL A 505 -22.85 35.90 -8.28
C VAL A 505 -24.26 36.37 -8.63
N HIS A 506 -24.69 36.18 -9.87
CA HIS A 506 -26.04 36.58 -10.32
C HIS A 506 -27.14 35.80 -9.60
N LYS A 507 -26.88 34.56 -9.18
CA LYS A 507 -27.84 33.77 -8.39
C LYS A 507 -27.93 34.30 -6.96
N LEU A 508 -26.79 34.64 -6.37
CA LEU A 508 -26.75 35.23 -5.02
C LEU A 508 -27.46 36.59 -5.01
N ALA A 509 -27.21 37.42 -6.03
CA ALA A 509 -27.84 38.72 -6.23
C ALA A 509 -29.36 38.59 -6.40
N ALA A 510 -29.83 37.72 -7.29
CA ALA A 510 -31.27 37.53 -7.52
C ALA A 510 -32.03 37.10 -6.26
N ASN A 511 -31.43 36.25 -5.42
CA ASN A 511 -32.04 35.87 -4.14
C ASN A 511 -32.06 37.05 -3.16
N LEU A 512 -31.02 37.88 -3.12
CA LEU A 512 -30.96 39.07 -2.25
C LEU A 512 -32.00 40.12 -2.68
N GLU A 513 -32.07 40.42 -3.98
CA GLU A 513 -33.06 41.33 -4.58
C GLU A 513 -34.49 40.86 -4.29
N TYR A 514 -34.75 39.56 -4.44
CA TYR A 514 -36.05 39.00 -4.12
C TYR A 514 -36.39 39.20 -2.64
N LEU A 515 -35.46 38.95 -1.71
CA LEU A 515 -35.70 39.16 -0.28
C LEU A 515 -35.96 40.64 0.06
N GLN A 516 -35.28 41.57 -0.62
CA GLN A 516 -35.53 43.01 -0.46
C GLN A 516 -36.92 43.41 -1.01
N SER A 517 -37.40 42.74 -2.07
CA SER A 517 -38.75 42.98 -2.61
C SER A 517 -39.88 42.60 -1.64
N LEU A 518 -39.60 41.83 -0.58
CA LEU A 518 -40.60 41.39 0.42
C LEU A 518 -40.93 42.44 1.49
N ALA A 519 -40.79 43.74 1.17
CA ALA A 519 -40.97 44.86 2.10
C ALA A 519 -40.03 44.81 3.33
N LEU A 520 -38.87 44.17 3.19
CA LEU A 520 -37.82 44.14 4.20
C LEU A 520 -36.79 45.24 3.91
N SER A 521 -36.30 45.92 4.96
CA SER A 521 -35.19 46.86 4.80
C SER A 521 -33.91 46.11 4.38
N ALA A 522 -33.03 46.78 3.63
CA ALA A 522 -31.76 46.19 3.21
C ALA A 522 -30.92 45.69 4.41
N GLU A 523 -30.92 46.43 5.52
CA GLU A 523 -30.27 46.03 6.76
C GLU A 523 -30.87 44.75 7.38
N ALA A 524 -32.20 44.64 7.37
CA ALA A 524 -32.89 43.45 7.87
C ALA A 524 -32.55 42.22 7.01
N VAL A 525 -32.50 42.37 5.69
CA VAL A 525 -32.09 41.30 4.76
C VAL A 525 -30.64 40.89 4.99
N HIS A 526 -29.71 41.84 5.13
CA HIS A 526 -28.31 41.54 5.43
C HIS A 526 -28.16 40.78 6.75
N SER A 527 -28.80 41.26 7.82
CA SER A 527 -28.81 40.58 9.12
C SER A 527 -29.41 39.18 9.05
N MET A 528 -30.46 39.01 8.26
CA MET A 528 -31.09 37.71 7.99
C MET A 528 -30.14 36.75 7.27
N VAL A 529 -29.47 37.21 6.21
CA VAL A 529 -28.53 36.40 5.42
C VAL A 529 -27.29 36.04 6.23
N VAL A 530 -26.76 36.94 7.06
CA VAL A 530 -25.61 36.63 7.92
C VAL A 530 -25.95 35.54 8.95
N ARG A 531 -27.18 35.54 9.48
CA ARG A 531 -27.67 34.49 10.40
C ARG A 531 -28.03 33.20 9.68
N HIS A 532 -28.53 33.29 8.45
CA HIS A 532 -28.95 32.15 7.63
C HIS A 532 -28.39 32.23 6.19
N PRO A 533 -27.08 32.00 6.01
CA PRO A 533 -26.41 32.14 4.71
C PRO A 533 -26.94 31.26 3.58
N THR A 534 -27.56 30.13 3.93
CA THR A 534 -28.12 29.18 2.96
C THR A 534 -29.19 29.80 2.07
N LEU A 535 -29.87 30.87 2.52
CA LEU A 535 -30.87 31.61 1.75
C LEU A 535 -30.33 32.14 0.42
N LEU A 536 -29.05 32.50 0.36
CA LEU A 536 -28.43 32.97 -0.88
C LEU A 536 -28.27 31.87 -1.92
N THR A 537 -28.19 30.61 -1.50
CA THR A 537 -27.88 29.47 -2.37
C THR A 537 -29.11 28.65 -2.78
N LEU A 538 -30.25 28.88 -2.13
CA LEU A 538 -31.51 28.22 -2.48
C LEU A 538 -31.94 28.54 -3.91
N GLN A 539 -32.81 27.68 -4.44
CA GLN A 539 -33.46 27.95 -5.73
C GLN A 539 -34.45 29.10 -5.54
N LEU A 540 -34.39 30.12 -6.38
CA LEU A 540 -35.27 31.30 -6.29
C LEU A 540 -36.75 30.88 -6.30
N ALA A 541 -37.12 29.92 -7.15
CA ALA A 541 -38.45 29.36 -7.22
C ALA A 541 -38.93 28.72 -5.89
N HIS A 542 -38.01 28.22 -5.06
CA HIS A 542 -38.35 27.69 -3.73
C HIS A 542 -38.69 28.82 -2.77
N LEU A 543 -37.90 29.90 -2.74
CA LEU A 543 -38.17 31.09 -1.93
C LEU A 543 -39.54 31.69 -2.28
N GLN A 544 -39.78 31.87 -3.58
CA GLN A 544 -41.04 32.38 -4.11
C GLN A 544 -42.23 31.51 -3.73
N ARG A 545 -42.09 30.18 -3.86
CA ARG A 545 -43.15 29.24 -3.46
C ARG A 545 -43.42 29.29 -1.96
N SER A 546 -42.40 29.40 -1.12
CA SER A 546 -42.57 29.49 0.33
C SER A 546 -43.35 30.75 0.72
N VAL A 547 -43.05 31.90 0.12
CA VAL A 547 -43.81 33.14 0.32
C VAL A 547 -45.24 33.01 -0.22
N ALA A 548 -45.43 32.45 -1.41
CA ALA A 548 -46.75 32.22 -1.98
C ALA A 548 -47.62 31.31 -1.10
N CYS A 549 -47.05 30.28 -0.47
CA CYS A 549 -47.76 29.45 0.51
C CYS A 549 -48.20 30.26 1.72
N MET A 550 -47.35 31.14 2.25
CA MET A 550 -47.68 32.01 3.39
C MET A 550 -48.79 33.00 3.03
N GLN A 551 -48.77 33.55 1.81
CA GLN A 551 -49.85 34.40 1.28
C GLN A 551 -51.16 33.61 1.14
N ALA A 552 -51.11 32.37 0.65
CA ALA A 552 -52.27 31.49 0.54
C ALA A 552 -52.88 31.10 1.90
N TRP A 553 -52.13 31.23 2.99
CA TRP A 553 -52.65 31.08 4.36
C TRP A 553 -53.43 32.31 4.85
N GLY A 554 -53.52 33.37 4.05
CA GLY A 554 -54.19 34.63 4.38
C GLY A 554 -53.30 35.63 5.13
N LEU A 555 -51.97 35.45 5.12
CA LEU A 555 -51.04 36.37 5.78
C LEU A 555 -50.74 37.57 4.88
N THR A 556 -50.79 38.77 5.46
CA THR A 556 -50.40 40.01 4.76
C THR A 556 -48.89 40.07 4.52
N GLN A 557 -48.47 40.84 3.51
CA GLN A 557 -47.06 41.03 3.20
C GLN A 557 -46.25 41.52 4.41
N ASP A 558 -46.80 42.45 5.18
CA ASP A 558 -46.16 42.98 6.39
C ASP A 558 -46.00 41.92 7.49
N THR A 559 -46.96 41.00 7.60
CA THR A 559 -46.91 39.88 8.55
C THR A 559 -45.85 38.89 8.14
N ILE A 560 -45.77 38.55 6.86
CA ILE A 560 -44.73 37.69 6.29
C ILE A 560 -43.36 38.32 6.52
N ALA A 561 -43.17 39.60 6.23
CA ALA A 561 -41.92 40.31 6.45
C ALA A 561 -41.47 40.22 7.93
N ALA A 562 -42.36 40.52 8.87
CA ALA A 562 -42.07 40.42 10.30
C ALA A 562 -41.73 38.98 10.74
N MET A 563 -42.44 37.98 10.20
CA MET A 563 -42.15 36.56 10.45
C MET A 563 -40.76 36.17 9.96
N LEU A 564 -40.41 36.57 8.73
CA LEU A 564 -39.13 36.25 8.11
C LEU A 564 -37.97 36.94 8.83
N GLN A 565 -38.11 38.19 9.26
CA GLN A 565 -37.06 38.88 10.01
C GLN A 565 -36.72 38.18 11.33
N ARG A 566 -37.75 37.66 12.02
CA ARG A 566 -37.61 36.92 13.28
C ARG A 566 -37.10 35.49 13.04
N CYS A 567 -37.60 34.84 11.99
CA CYS A 567 -37.33 33.43 11.74
C CYS A 567 -37.13 33.11 10.23
N PRO A 568 -35.95 33.44 9.68
CA PRO A 568 -35.65 33.24 8.27
C PRO A 568 -35.66 31.78 7.80
N LEU A 569 -35.46 30.85 8.74
CA LEU A 569 -35.45 29.41 8.46
C LEU A 569 -36.76 28.91 7.83
N LEU A 570 -37.88 29.63 7.98
CA LEU A 570 -39.14 29.29 7.30
C LEU A 570 -38.98 29.15 5.78
N LEU A 571 -38.10 29.93 5.16
CA LEU A 571 -37.85 29.88 3.72
C LEU A 571 -37.08 28.63 3.28
N THR A 572 -36.46 27.90 4.21
CA THR A 572 -35.82 26.60 3.93
C THR A 572 -36.76 25.42 4.16
N MET A 573 -37.96 25.67 4.70
CA MET A 573 -38.91 24.63 5.06
C MET A 573 -39.86 24.33 3.89
N PRO A 574 -40.33 23.09 3.74
CA PRO A 574 -41.27 22.73 2.67
C PRO A 574 -42.71 23.11 3.04
N LEU A 575 -43.01 24.41 3.07
CA LEU A 575 -44.28 24.98 3.55
C LEU A 575 -45.51 24.52 2.75
N HIS A 576 -45.33 24.08 1.51
CA HIS A 576 -46.38 23.51 0.66
C HIS A 576 -46.91 22.15 1.15
N SER A 577 -46.21 21.50 2.09
CA SER A 577 -46.63 20.21 2.63
C SER A 577 -47.93 20.35 3.45
N PRO A 578 -48.89 19.41 3.32
CA PRO A 578 -50.19 19.50 4.00
C PRO A 578 -50.09 19.57 5.53
N ARG A 579 -48.98 19.12 6.12
CA ARG A 579 -48.69 19.23 7.56
C ARG A 579 -48.74 20.66 8.10
N TYR A 580 -48.47 21.67 7.27
CA TYR A 580 -48.56 23.07 7.71
C TYR A 580 -50.03 23.52 7.79
N GLY A 581 -50.90 22.99 6.93
CA GLY A 581 -52.35 23.15 7.07
C GLY A 581 -52.85 22.61 8.41
N LEU A 582 -52.37 21.43 8.82
CA LEU A 582 -52.67 20.85 10.15
C LEU A 582 -52.15 21.73 11.30
N LYS A 583 -50.96 22.33 11.17
CA LYS A 583 -50.44 23.28 12.18
C LYS A 583 -51.31 24.53 12.30
N LEU A 584 -51.77 25.07 11.18
CA LEU A 584 -52.66 26.23 11.19
C LEU A 584 -54.03 25.87 11.77
N GLN A 585 -54.56 24.70 11.42
CA GLN A 585 -55.81 24.20 12.00
C GLN A 585 -55.68 24.03 13.52
N PHE A 586 -54.60 23.41 14.00
CA PHE A 586 -54.33 23.28 15.43
C PHE A 586 -54.28 24.65 16.13
N LEU A 587 -53.59 25.63 15.55
CA LEU A 587 -53.56 26.99 16.10
C LEU A 587 -54.94 27.65 16.12
N ARG A 588 -55.78 27.44 15.10
CA ARG A 588 -57.17 27.94 15.08
C ARG A 588 -58.00 27.30 16.19
N GLU A 589 -57.81 26.00 16.45
CA GLU A 589 -58.51 25.27 17.50
C GLU A 589 -58.08 25.69 18.90
N VAL A 590 -56.80 26.02 19.11
CA VAL A 590 -56.25 26.38 20.43
C VAL A 590 -56.41 27.86 20.77
N LEU A 591 -56.15 28.76 19.81
CA LEU A 591 -56.13 30.20 20.07
C LEU A 591 -57.51 30.83 19.97
N HIS A 592 -58.45 30.22 19.25
CA HIS A 592 -59.82 30.73 18.98
C HIS A 592 -59.91 32.12 18.31
N HIS A 593 -58.83 32.90 18.22
CA HIS A 593 -58.72 34.20 17.54
C HIS A 593 -57.27 34.51 17.09
N ASP A 594 -57.17 35.26 16.00
CA ASP A 594 -55.98 35.84 15.34
C ASP A 594 -54.68 35.02 15.28
N VAL A 595 -54.71 33.92 14.50
CA VAL A 595 -53.53 33.12 14.15
C VAL A 595 -52.45 33.94 13.45
N ALA A 596 -52.81 34.99 12.71
CA ALA A 596 -51.86 35.83 11.99
C ALA A 596 -51.01 36.67 12.96
N ALA A 597 -51.64 37.30 13.97
CA ALA A 597 -50.93 38.02 15.03
C ALA A 597 -50.02 37.10 15.85
N PHE A 598 -50.49 35.88 16.18
CA PHE A 598 -49.65 34.91 16.86
C PHE A 598 -48.42 34.54 16.02
N LEU A 599 -48.60 34.19 14.75
CA LEU A 599 -47.50 33.82 13.87
C LEU A 599 -46.54 34.97 13.62
N ARG A 600 -47.03 36.22 13.54
CA ARG A 600 -46.20 37.43 13.45
C ARG A 600 -45.17 37.49 14.58
N MET A 601 -45.61 37.18 15.80
CA MET A 601 -44.76 37.22 16.99
C MET A 601 -43.96 35.93 17.18
N HIS A 602 -44.51 34.78 16.79
CA HIS A 602 -44.00 33.46 17.14
C HIS A 602 -43.86 32.51 15.92
N PRO A 603 -43.17 32.92 14.84
CA PRO A 603 -43.06 32.12 13.61
C PRO A 603 -42.34 30.79 13.80
N VAL A 604 -41.50 30.67 14.85
CA VAL A 604 -40.74 29.46 15.19
C VAL A 604 -41.64 28.25 15.49
N PHE A 605 -42.90 28.47 15.88
CA PHE A 605 -43.88 27.41 16.09
C PHE A 605 -44.02 26.49 14.87
N LEU A 606 -43.92 27.06 13.66
CA LEU A 606 -44.08 26.31 12.41
C LEU A 606 -42.90 25.39 12.09
N ILE A 607 -41.74 25.55 12.72
CA ILE A 607 -40.55 24.74 12.43
C ILE A 607 -40.57 23.42 13.20
N TYR A 608 -41.09 23.43 14.42
CA TYR A 608 -41.10 22.25 15.29
C TYR A 608 -42.22 21.26 14.93
N SER A 609 -42.02 20.00 15.30
CA SER A 609 -43.00 18.92 15.04
C SER A 609 -44.30 19.15 15.80
N LEU A 610 -45.43 19.14 15.10
CA LEU A 610 -46.74 19.23 15.72
C LEU A 610 -47.06 18.04 16.63
N PRO A 611 -47.03 16.78 16.15
CA PRO A 611 -47.42 15.64 16.97
C PRO A 611 -46.46 15.38 18.14
N ASN A 612 -45.18 15.71 17.98
CA ASN A 612 -44.14 15.30 18.94
C ASN A 612 -43.59 16.44 19.81
N ARG A 613 -43.84 17.70 19.46
CA ARG A 613 -43.21 18.84 20.15
C ARG A 613 -44.22 19.92 20.52
N THR A 614 -44.83 20.60 19.55
CA THR A 614 -45.69 21.76 19.84
C THR A 614 -47.05 21.32 20.39
N GLY A 615 -47.67 20.29 19.80
CA GLY A 615 -48.96 19.73 20.23
C GLY A 615 -48.97 19.25 21.69
N PRO A 616 -48.15 18.25 22.09
CA PRO A 616 -48.17 17.72 23.45
C PRO A 616 -47.81 18.78 24.50
N ARG A 617 -46.89 19.71 24.20
CA ARG A 617 -46.56 20.79 25.12
C ARG A 617 -47.71 21.77 25.30
N THR A 618 -48.38 22.13 24.20
CA THR A 618 -49.57 22.99 24.23
C THR A 618 -50.68 22.34 25.06
N ALA A 619 -51.01 21.08 24.78
CA ALA A 619 -52.05 20.35 25.50
C ALA A 619 -51.75 20.21 27.00
N TYR A 620 -50.48 19.94 27.35
CA TYR A 620 -50.07 19.85 28.75
C TYR A 620 -50.22 21.20 29.48
N LEU A 621 -49.77 22.30 28.86
CA LEU A 621 -49.87 23.63 29.44
C LEU A 621 -51.31 24.10 29.59
N MET A 622 -52.17 23.84 28.60
CA MET A 622 -53.59 24.16 28.69
C MET A 622 -54.27 23.40 29.83
N ARG A 623 -53.93 22.12 30.04
CA ARG A 623 -54.41 21.34 31.21
C ARG A 623 -53.94 21.94 32.53
N ALA A 624 -52.77 22.57 32.55
CA ALA A 624 -52.24 23.31 33.70
C ALA A 624 -52.77 24.74 33.80
N GLY A 625 -53.74 25.15 32.98
CA GLY A 625 -54.33 26.51 32.99
C GLY A 625 -53.41 27.60 32.44
N ARG A 626 -52.38 27.24 31.67
CA ARG A 626 -51.36 28.16 31.12
C ARG A 626 -51.65 28.50 29.67
N ARG A 627 -51.15 29.65 29.22
CA ARG A 627 -51.39 30.16 27.88
C ARG A 627 -50.41 29.58 26.86
N LEU A 628 -50.76 29.61 25.57
CA LEU A 628 -49.88 29.14 24.50
C LEU A 628 -48.64 30.03 24.33
N GLU A 629 -48.75 31.33 24.58
CA GLU A 629 -47.65 32.28 24.44
C GLU A 629 -46.48 31.94 25.38
N ASP A 630 -46.76 31.39 26.56
CA ASP A 630 -45.76 30.91 27.52
C ASP A 630 -44.85 29.82 26.91
N LEU A 631 -45.35 29.08 25.91
CA LEU A 631 -44.62 27.97 25.29
C LEU A 631 -43.45 28.44 24.41
N VAL A 632 -43.53 29.64 23.83
CA VAL A 632 -42.73 29.98 22.65
C VAL A 632 -41.23 30.04 22.95
N GLU A 633 -40.85 30.55 24.10
CA GLU A 633 -39.44 30.64 24.52
C GLU A 633 -38.84 29.26 24.86
N THR A 634 -39.67 28.26 25.16
CA THR A 634 -39.19 26.91 25.49
C THR A 634 -39.36 25.89 24.37
N LEU A 635 -39.91 26.25 23.21
CA LEU A 635 -40.03 25.33 22.07
C LEU A 635 -38.68 24.71 21.65
N SER A 636 -37.59 25.46 21.80
CA SER A 636 -36.22 24.99 21.57
C SER A 636 -35.62 24.22 22.75
N ALA A 637 -36.12 24.41 23.97
CA ALA A 637 -35.62 23.81 25.20
C ALA A 637 -35.80 22.29 25.26
N THR A 638 -34.92 21.57 25.97
CA THR A 638 -35.07 20.14 26.21
C THR A 638 -36.36 19.84 26.98
N ASP A 639 -36.86 18.61 26.91
CA ASP A 639 -38.08 18.23 27.63
C ASP A 639 -37.89 18.39 29.16
N ALA A 640 -36.69 18.11 29.68
CA ALA A 640 -36.33 18.39 31.08
C ALA A 640 -36.44 19.88 31.45
N LYS A 641 -35.88 20.77 30.61
CA LYS A 641 -35.92 22.22 30.84
C LYS A 641 -37.35 22.76 30.74
N PHE A 642 -38.14 22.26 29.78
CA PHE A 642 -39.56 22.58 29.67
C PHE A 642 -40.35 22.16 30.93
N CYS A 643 -40.08 20.97 31.47
CA CYS A 643 -40.71 20.46 32.68
C CYS A 643 -40.37 21.30 33.92
N GLN A 644 -39.11 21.73 34.04
CA GLN A 644 -38.63 22.52 35.17
C GLN A 644 -39.11 23.97 35.14
N GLU A 645 -39.02 24.63 33.99
CA GLU A 645 -39.18 26.09 33.91
C GLU A 645 -40.63 26.53 33.64
N ILE A 646 -41.44 25.70 32.97
CA ILE A 646 -42.79 26.12 32.54
C ILE A 646 -43.87 25.16 33.00
N ALA A 647 -43.71 23.88 32.72
CA ALA A 647 -44.76 22.90 33.00
C ALA A 647 -44.81 22.49 34.49
N VAL A 648 -43.77 22.81 35.27
CA VAL A 648 -43.62 22.54 36.72
C VAL A 648 -44.05 21.10 37.06
N CYS A 649 -43.42 20.13 36.39
CA CYS A 649 -43.71 18.71 36.55
C CYS A 649 -42.43 17.87 36.49
N THR A 650 -42.52 16.58 36.84
CA THR A 650 -41.38 15.67 36.63
C THR A 650 -41.28 15.26 35.16
N LEU A 651 -40.06 14.96 34.71
CA LEU A 651 -39.82 14.52 33.33
C LEU A 651 -40.60 13.24 32.99
N GLU A 652 -40.72 12.33 33.96
CA GLU A 652 -41.47 11.07 33.84
C GLU A 652 -42.96 11.31 33.62
N GLN A 653 -43.55 12.23 34.40
CA GLN A 653 -44.96 12.61 34.26
C GLN A 653 -45.24 13.20 32.87
N TYR A 654 -44.36 14.10 32.41
CA TYR A 654 -44.51 14.70 31.09
C TYR A 654 -44.31 13.68 29.96
N HIS A 655 -43.33 12.78 30.07
CA HIS A 655 -43.11 11.72 29.08
C HIS A 655 -44.29 10.76 28.99
N ALA A 656 -44.86 10.33 30.12
CA ALA A 656 -46.05 9.50 30.14
C ALA A 656 -47.25 10.21 29.46
N PHE A 657 -47.47 11.48 29.77
CA PHE A 657 -48.49 12.29 29.09
C PHE A 657 -48.23 12.40 27.59
N LYS A 658 -46.99 12.69 27.18
CA LYS A 658 -46.61 12.86 25.78
C LYS A 658 -46.81 11.57 24.99
N GLU A 659 -46.47 10.41 25.55
CA GLU A 659 -46.76 9.12 24.91
C GLU A 659 -48.25 8.89 24.73
N GLN A 660 -49.06 9.18 25.75
CA GLN A 660 -50.50 9.07 25.66
C GLN A 660 -51.06 10.02 24.60
N TRP A 661 -50.64 11.29 24.61
CA TRP A 661 -51.02 12.30 23.63
C TRP A 661 -50.70 11.84 22.22
N VAL A 662 -49.48 11.36 21.96
CA VAL A 662 -49.05 10.90 20.63
C VAL A 662 -49.93 9.74 20.13
N ARG A 663 -50.35 8.83 21.03
CA ARG A 663 -51.23 7.70 20.69
C ARG A 663 -52.67 8.10 20.42
N THR A 664 -53.21 9.09 21.14
CA THR A 664 -54.63 9.47 21.04
C THR A 664 -54.84 10.63 20.06
N GLU A 665 -54.38 11.82 20.45
CA GLU A 665 -54.58 13.09 19.73
C GLU A 665 -53.52 13.31 18.65
N GLY A 666 -52.27 12.88 18.88
CA GLY A 666 -51.16 13.07 17.97
C GLY A 666 -51.35 12.39 16.61
N ALA A 667 -52.15 11.32 16.55
CA ALA A 667 -52.51 10.66 15.29
C ALA A 667 -53.29 11.58 14.35
N ARG A 668 -54.19 12.43 14.88
CA ARG A 668 -54.95 13.45 14.13
C ARG A 668 -54.04 14.48 13.46
N TRP A 669 -52.91 14.78 14.11
CA TRP A 669 -51.96 15.80 13.71
C TRP A 669 -50.70 15.23 13.02
N GLY A 670 -50.66 13.91 12.81
CA GLY A 670 -49.49 13.18 12.30
C GLY A 670 -49.26 13.30 10.79
N GLY A 671 -50.27 13.76 10.03
CA GLY A 671 -50.16 14.01 8.58
C GLY A 671 -49.65 12.81 7.78
N LYS A 672 -50.19 11.61 8.04
CA LYS A 672 -49.97 10.44 7.19
C LYS A 672 -50.65 10.61 5.84
#